data_AF-A0A2R5FEQ4-F1
#
_entry.id   AF-A0A2R5FEQ4-F1
#
_cell.length_a   1.000
_cell.length_b   1.000
_cell.length_c   1.000
_cell.angle_alpha   90.00
_cell.angle_beta   90.00
_cell.angle_gamma   90.00
#
_symmetry.space_group_name_H-M   'P 1'
#
loop_
_entity.id
_entity.type
_entity.pdbx_description
1 polymer ?
#
loop_
_entity_poly.entity_id
_entity_poly.type
_entity_poly.pdbx_seq_one_letter_code
_entity_poly.pdbx_strand_id
1 'polypeptide(L)'
;MRRLKLLSVLLIVGLSLSLSVFISFVFPHKVFGQFRTNIPNNATLLAQREAEVKSGFVVAPPNKPLRPAERLRRDTYGDVGLSPLRTTAQLDRLLYPSVPQSARQKLVEGAWFFTAPETVREGAGSMANQTRCAGCHLNNLESVPGLGLVTGISNVTRAGRSTPTNFSYTSGDTNKGGRPAGVRLDPVNPDGYANLNIVNKSDPALDAINNTGRTAAFTIFGDFSPSAEAVDPTKSYDPLDGTKNPITGNAQNFGGFVQHTRPPIAELKAFDSSIDCKPDAIPSIAQDRNLGRIDPTTGLSSSGFRRGVGERAGPPYIGRGLMEAIPNQDITDAPDPSDTIGGKSSLKTAVFKCKGDCVTGKVNVIPANAPPDQPNALISGVGRFGLRANGAEILQFIIGGLQGELGITTLANNNEIKIADPKIAPYNKNCQKNLVTDPEFPLSTPFSERNFLRLTAPPEFGPNLLAVLNSKNPSQPRSGYNRAASVQRGAQLFGIDLTAFANRMIPGRMPSGGDGRNPNAINQSDHMVSCVSCHTPVQRTGRSPAFGDPSLGADAASVVNILSYRWAPIFSDLLLHKGPIIDAERFAPTPRDPILVSRSTVVGSNQLNFKTYDLPRNLTDDIFSNQKATAKGEEFRTPPLMGIGKVGPPFLHDGSVYLSTLTRDTTPAGTVFTNSEVTNAPLVIRSVDDALRAAIELHDLPAPDDYKTSKLPGGGCPVPPGGKVFNKIGNVINYGSSPEDVICPPYSSAISKTHRSEAREVIGRYRSLKPSDQQAIIDFLKEL
;
A
#
# COMPACT_ATOMS: atom_id res chain seq x y z
N MET A 1 8.68 -37.43 -62.91
CA MET A 1 9.39 -36.69 -61.82
C MET A 1 8.50 -35.82 -60.92
N ARG A 2 7.48 -35.10 -61.41
CA ARG A 2 6.59 -34.28 -60.54
C ARG A 2 5.70 -35.07 -59.57
N ARG A 3 5.16 -36.23 -59.98
CA ARG A 3 4.31 -37.08 -59.11
C ARG A 3 5.07 -37.72 -57.94
N LEU A 4 6.32 -38.13 -58.13
CA LEU A 4 7.15 -38.66 -57.04
C LEU A 4 7.46 -37.57 -56.00
N LYS A 5 7.76 -36.34 -56.42
CA LYS A 5 8.02 -35.23 -55.48
C LYS A 5 6.79 -34.87 -54.65
N LEU A 6 5.58 -34.92 -55.23
CA LEU A 6 4.34 -34.64 -54.50
C LEU A 6 4.04 -35.74 -53.46
N LEU A 7 4.27 -37.00 -53.80
CA LEU A 7 4.13 -38.13 -52.87
C LEU A 7 5.15 -38.05 -51.73
N SER A 8 6.41 -37.69 -52.02
CA SER A 8 7.42 -37.50 -50.97
C SER A 8 7.06 -36.36 -50.02
N VAL A 9 6.54 -35.23 -50.54
CA VAL A 9 6.11 -34.10 -49.70
C VAL A 9 4.89 -34.47 -48.85
N LEU A 10 3.89 -35.15 -49.42
CA LEU A 10 2.72 -35.60 -48.66
C LEU A 10 3.08 -36.64 -47.59
N LEU A 11 4.04 -37.52 -47.86
CA LEU A 11 4.54 -38.49 -46.88
C LEU A 11 5.27 -37.79 -45.73
N ILE A 12 6.10 -36.78 -46.02
CA ILE A 12 6.82 -35.99 -45.02
C ILE A 12 5.83 -35.22 -44.15
N VAL A 13 4.83 -34.57 -44.75
CA VAL A 13 3.77 -33.83 -44.02
C VAL A 13 2.92 -34.78 -43.18
N GLY A 14 2.55 -35.95 -43.72
CA GLY A 14 1.79 -36.95 -42.98
C GLY A 14 2.57 -37.51 -41.79
N LEU A 15 3.86 -37.82 -41.97
CA LEU A 15 4.74 -38.32 -40.90
C LEU A 15 5.00 -37.25 -39.83
N SER A 16 5.19 -35.99 -40.22
CA SER A 16 5.40 -34.90 -39.27
C SER A 16 4.12 -34.57 -38.48
N LEU A 17 2.95 -34.59 -39.12
CA LEU A 17 1.67 -34.40 -38.41
C LEU A 17 1.39 -35.56 -37.44
N SER A 18 1.64 -36.80 -37.87
CA SER A 18 1.45 -38.00 -37.03
C SER A 18 2.43 -38.02 -35.85
N LEU A 19 3.68 -37.60 -36.08
CA LEU A 19 4.68 -37.48 -35.03
C LEU A 19 4.33 -36.36 -34.03
N SER A 20 3.81 -35.23 -34.51
CA SER A 20 3.32 -34.15 -33.64
C SER A 20 2.14 -34.60 -32.78
N VAL A 21 1.15 -35.28 -33.35
CA VAL A 21 0.00 -35.81 -32.60
C VAL A 21 0.44 -36.90 -31.61
N PHE A 22 1.35 -37.79 -32.01
CA PHE A 22 1.90 -38.82 -31.13
C PHE A 22 2.71 -38.22 -29.97
N ILE A 23 3.54 -37.20 -30.22
CA ILE A 23 4.26 -36.48 -29.17
C ILE A 23 3.28 -35.74 -28.24
N SER A 24 2.20 -35.15 -28.75
CA SER A 24 1.14 -34.53 -27.93
C SER A 24 0.42 -35.53 -27.04
N PHE A 25 0.23 -36.77 -27.51
CA PHE A 25 -0.50 -37.81 -26.79
C PHE A 25 0.39 -38.54 -25.75
N VAL A 26 1.67 -38.76 -26.07
CA VAL A 26 2.63 -39.46 -25.20
C VAL A 26 3.35 -38.50 -24.24
N PHE A 27 3.51 -37.23 -24.61
CA PHE A 27 4.11 -36.17 -23.79
C PHE A 27 3.20 -34.92 -23.74
N PRO A 28 1.98 -35.00 -23.16
CA PRO A 28 1.06 -33.87 -23.09
C PRO A 28 1.69 -32.63 -22.42
N HIS A 29 2.67 -32.83 -21.54
CA HIS A 29 3.44 -31.79 -20.85
C HIS A 29 4.49 -31.06 -21.71
N LYS A 30 4.70 -31.47 -22.98
CA LYS A 30 5.70 -30.84 -23.87
C LYS A 30 5.11 -29.97 -24.98
N VAL A 31 3.82 -30.09 -25.30
CA VAL A 31 3.22 -29.41 -26.47
C VAL A 31 2.41 -28.16 -26.10
N PHE A 32 1.86 -28.11 -24.89
CA PHE A 32 1.49 -26.83 -24.28
C PHE A 32 2.71 -26.32 -23.52
N GLY A 33 3.25 -25.18 -23.93
CA GLY A 33 4.47 -24.60 -23.37
C GLY A 33 4.34 -24.33 -21.87
N GLN A 34 4.58 -25.35 -21.05
CA GLN A 34 5.31 -25.15 -19.82
C GLN A 34 6.70 -24.69 -20.27
N PHE A 35 6.96 -23.38 -20.14
CA PHE A 35 8.32 -22.94 -19.90
C PHE A 35 8.88 -23.94 -18.89
N ARG A 36 9.92 -24.72 -19.25
CA ARG A 36 10.68 -25.47 -18.25
C ARG A 36 11.33 -24.43 -17.38
N THR A 37 10.58 -23.89 -16.43
CA THR A 37 11.11 -23.06 -15.38
C THR A 37 12.03 -24.02 -14.63
N ASN A 38 13.33 -23.73 -14.61
CA ASN A 38 14.30 -24.46 -13.78
C ASN A 38 14.04 -24.14 -12.29
N ILE A 39 12.77 -24.24 -11.88
CA ILE A 39 12.24 -23.95 -10.57
C ILE A 39 12.01 -25.31 -9.88
N PRO A 40 12.39 -25.43 -8.60
CA PRO A 40 12.24 -26.68 -7.87
C PRO A 40 10.79 -27.16 -7.82
N ASN A 41 10.61 -28.48 -7.67
CA ASN A 41 9.28 -29.06 -7.49
C ASN A 41 8.67 -28.67 -6.12
N ASN A 42 7.37 -28.93 -5.95
CA ASN A 42 6.64 -28.62 -4.72
C ASN A 42 7.27 -29.24 -3.46
N ALA A 43 7.79 -30.46 -3.52
CA ALA A 43 8.40 -31.11 -2.35
C ALA A 43 9.67 -30.37 -1.91
N THR A 44 10.51 -29.93 -2.84
CA THR A 44 11.71 -29.13 -2.54
C THR A 44 11.34 -27.75 -1.99
N LEU A 45 10.35 -27.08 -2.58
CA LEU A 45 9.90 -25.76 -2.11
C LEU A 45 9.23 -25.83 -0.73
N LEU A 46 8.47 -26.89 -0.46
CA LEU A 46 7.86 -27.12 0.85
C LEU A 46 8.91 -27.43 1.92
N ALA A 47 9.89 -28.29 1.62
CA ALA A 47 10.99 -28.57 2.54
C ALA A 47 11.81 -27.31 2.85
N GLN A 48 12.07 -26.48 1.84
CA GLN A 48 12.67 -25.16 2.03
C GLN A 48 11.82 -24.28 2.94
N ARG A 49 10.50 -24.26 2.72
CA ARG A 49 9.57 -23.48 3.51
C ARG A 49 9.59 -23.89 4.99
N GLU A 50 9.51 -25.18 5.26
CA GLU A 50 9.62 -25.71 6.63
C GLU A 50 10.94 -25.34 7.29
N ALA A 51 12.04 -25.35 6.54
CA ALA A 51 13.35 -24.93 7.04
C ALA A 51 13.37 -23.44 7.39
N GLU A 52 12.83 -22.57 6.52
CA GLU A 52 12.70 -21.12 6.75
C GLU A 52 11.88 -20.82 8.02
N VAL A 53 10.75 -21.51 8.20
CA VAL A 53 9.89 -21.37 9.38
C VAL A 53 10.61 -21.81 10.66
N LYS A 54 11.28 -22.97 10.64
CA LYS A 54 12.01 -23.50 11.80
C LYS A 54 13.19 -22.61 12.20
N SER A 55 13.90 -22.02 11.25
CA SER A 55 15.02 -21.11 11.53
C SER A 55 14.57 -19.72 12.00
N GLY A 56 13.31 -19.36 11.74
CA GLY A 56 12.81 -18.00 11.86
C GLY A 56 13.44 -17.04 10.85
N PHE A 57 13.06 -15.77 10.93
CA PHE A 57 13.55 -14.72 10.03
C PHE A 57 14.54 -13.79 10.73
N VAL A 58 15.82 -14.15 10.71
CA VAL A 58 16.90 -13.39 11.36
C VAL A 58 17.88 -12.85 10.33
N VAL A 59 17.99 -11.52 10.26
CA VAL A 59 19.01 -10.84 9.47
C VAL A 59 20.08 -10.28 10.41
N ALA A 60 21.29 -10.79 10.27
CA ALA A 60 22.43 -10.33 11.05
C ALA A 60 22.97 -8.97 10.54
N PRO A 61 23.54 -8.13 11.43
CA PRO A 61 24.23 -6.90 11.04
C PRO A 61 25.34 -7.13 10.00
N PRO A 62 25.68 -6.11 9.19
CA PRO A 62 26.74 -6.22 8.20
C PRO A 62 28.11 -6.46 8.86
N ASN A 63 28.86 -7.43 8.36
CA ASN A 63 30.23 -7.75 8.77
C ASN A 63 31.26 -7.44 7.67
N LYS A 64 30.85 -6.70 6.64
CA LYS A 64 31.66 -6.32 5.47
C LYS A 64 31.39 -4.86 5.10
N PRO A 65 32.31 -4.20 4.37
CA PRO A 65 32.06 -2.86 3.84
C PRO A 65 30.79 -2.80 3.00
N LEU A 66 30.03 -1.73 3.18
CA LEU A 66 28.79 -1.50 2.47
C LEU A 66 29.04 -0.81 1.13
N ARG A 67 28.21 -1.13 0.14
CA ARG A 67 28.16 -0.43 -1.15
C ARG A 67 26.79 0.18 -1.40
N PRO A 68 26.67 1.25 -2.18
CA PRO A 68 25.35 1.78 -2.55
C PRO A 68 24.50 0.70 -3.22
N ALA A 69 23.20 0.66 -2.91
CA ALA A 69 22.26 -0.15 -3.66
C ALA A 69 22.23 0.29 -5.12
N GLU A 70 22.21 -0.69 -6.03
CA GLU A 70 21.99 -0.44 -7.45
C GLU A 70 20.58 0.13 -7.66
N ARG A 71 20.46 1.04 -8.64
CA ARG A 71 19.21 1.73 -8.98
C ARG A 71 18.97 1.65 -10.47
N LEU A 72 17.69 1.76 -10.86
CA LEU A 72 17.27 1.78 -12.24
C LEU A 72 17.14 3.18 -12.79
N ARG A 73 17.37 3.36 -14.09
CA ARG A 73 17.20 4.67 -14.73
C ARG A 73 15.79 5.22 -14.51
N ARG A 74 15.71 6.43 -13.93
CA ARG A 74 14.43 7.06 -13.52
C ARG A 74 13.49 7.38 -14.67
N ASP A 75 14.03 7.69 -15.85
CA ASP A 75 13.25 8.08 -17.04
C ASP A 75 12.40 6.93 -17.60
N THR A 76 12.91 5.70 -17.50
CA THR A 76 12.27 4.47 -18.00
C THR A 76 11.69 3.59 -16.90
N TYR A 77 11.90 3.94 -15.64
CA TYR A 77 11.47 3.17 -14.48
C TYR A 77 9.96 2.93 -14.46
N GLY A 78 9.55 1.67 -14.28
CA GLY A 78 8.15 1.28 -14.15
C GLY A 78 7.30 1.40 -15.42
N ASP A 79 7.83 1.97 -16.50
CA ASP A 79 7.14 2.05 -17.78
C ASP A 79 7.22 0.71 -18.50
N VAL A 80 6.34 -0.22 -18.17
CA VAL A 80 6.34 -1.59 -18.75
C VAL A 80 5.19 -1.82 -19.73
N GLY A 81 4.50 -0.75 -20.11
CA GLY A 81 3.30 -0.79 -20.95
C GLY A 81 2.04 -1.25 -20.20
N LEU A 82 1.01 -1.56 -20.99
CA LEU A 82 -0.32 -1.98 -20.50
C LEU A 82 -0.56 -3.49 -20.61
N SER A 83 0.30 -4.18 -21.35
CA SER A 83 0.23 -5.63 -21.47
C SER A 83 0.89 -6.29 -20.26
N PRO A 84 0.40 -7.46 -19.82
CA PRO A 84 1.08 -8.21 -18.77
C PRO A 84 2.54 -8.54 -19.14
N LEU A 85 3.38 -8.70 -18.13
CA LEU A 85 4.81 -8.92 -18.25
C LEU A 85 5.09 -10.36 -18.68
N ARG A 86 5.56 -10.55 -19.92
CA ARG A 86 5.82 -11.88 -20.51
C ARG A 86 7.28 -12.12 -20.88
N THR A 87 8.10 -11.07 -20.88
CA THR A 87 9.45 -11.12 -21.43
C THR A 87 10.47 -10.56 -20.47
N THR A 88 11.70 -11.07 -20.54
CA THR A 88 12.81 -10.56 -19.72
C THR A 88 13.18 -9.12 -20.05
N ALA A 89 12.97 -8.65 -21.29
CA ALA A 89 13.22 -7.28 -21.70
C ALA A 89 12.30 -6.27 -21.00
N GLN A 90 11.03 -6.63 -20.73
CA GLN A 90 10.13 -5.77 -19.95
C GLN A 90 10.64 -5.60 -18.51
N LEU A 91 11.35 -6.61 -17.98
CA LEU A 91 11.87 -6.59 -16.62
C LEU A 91 13.08 -5.66 -16.44
N ASP A 92 13.73 -5.20 -17.51
CA ASP A 92 14.86 -4.26 -17.45
C ASP A 92 14.48 -2.90 -16.84
N ARG A 93 13.18 -2.58 -16.83
CA ARG A 93 12.63 -1.34 -16.27
C ARG A 93 12.15 -1.50 -14.82
N LEU A 94 12.30 -2.70 -14.24
CA LEU A 94 11.87 -3.04 -12.88
C LEU A 94 12.96 -3.68 -12.01
N LEU A 95 13.86 -4.49 -12.58
CA LEU A 95 14.85 -5.26 -11.83
C LEU A 95 16.22 -4.59 -11.70
N TYR A 96 17.01 -5.00 -10.71
CA TYR A 96 18.40 -4.54 -10.59
C TYR A 96 19.21 -4.83 -11.88
N PRO A 97 20.03 -3.88 -12.37
CA PRO A 97 20.82 -4.08 -13.59
C PRO A 97 21.68 -5.34 -13.56
N SER A 98 22.28 -5.68 -12.41
CA SER A 98 23.16 -6.83 -12.27
C SER A 98 22.46 -8.19 -12.10
N VAL A 99 21.11 -8.26 -12.14
CA VAL A 99 20.42 -9.57 -12.10
C VAL A 99 20.84 -10.40 -13.32
N PRO A 100 21.45 -11.59 -13.12
CA PRO A 100 21.87 -12.45 -14.23
C PRO A 100 20.69 -12.89 -15.11
N GLN A 101 20.95 -13.13 -16.40
CA GLN A 101 19.90 -13.51 -17.35
C GLN A 101 19.18 -14.80 -16.94
N SER A 102 19.90 -15.77 -16.38
CA SER A 102 19.29 -17.03 -15.93
C SER A 102 18.33 -16.82 -14.76
N ALA A 103 18.64 -15.88 -13.85
CA ALA A 103 17.74 -15.48 -12.78
C ALA A 103 16.53 -14.73 -13.34
N ARG A 104 16.72 -13.80 -14.29
CA ARG A 104 15.61 -13.05 -14.94
C ARG A 104 14.58 -13.98 -15.58
N GLN A 105 15.03 -15.02 -16.26
CA GLN A 105 14.14 -16.01 -16.89
C GLN A 105 13.20 -16.68 -15.88
N LYS A 106 13.63 -16.85 -14.63
CA LYS A 106 12.82 -17.43 -13.55
C LYS A 106 11.84 -16.44 -12.94
N LEU A 107 12.10 -15.14 -13.06
CA LEU A 107 11.20 -14.11 -12.55
C LEU A 107 10.03 -13.84 -13.49
N VAL A 108 10.11 -14.28 -14.75
CA VAL A 108 9.03 -14.08 -15.73
C VAL A 108 7.74 -14.73 -15.27
N GLU A 109 7.79 -15.91 -14.63
CA GLU A 109 6.60 -16.56 -14.05
C GLU A 109 5.92 -15.67 -13.00
N GLY A 110 6.69 -15.17 -12.04
CA GLY A 110 6.16 -14.28 -10.99
C GLY A 110 5.67 -12.93 -11.52
N ALA A 111 6.39 -12.36 -12.49
CA ALA A 111 6.01 -11.09 -13.12
C ALA A 111 4.75 -11.23 -13.98
N TRP A 112 4.64 -12.35 -14.71
CA TRP A 112 3.45 -12.72 -15.47
C TRP A 112 2.27 -12.87 -14.53
N PHE A 113 2.38 -13.72 -13.52
CA PHE A 113 1.34 -13.96 -12.53
C PHE A 113 0.84 -12.65 -11.88
N PHE A 114 1.76 -11.77 -11.48
CA PHE A 114 1.38 -10.48 -10.87
C PHE A 114 0.52 -9.59 -11.80
N THR A 115 0.75 -9.66 -13.12
CA THR A 115 0.20 -8.70 -14.09
C THR A 115 -0.85 -9.29 -15.03
N ALA A 116 -0.89 -10.60 -15.18
CA ALA A 116 -1.83 -11.31 -16.04
C ALA A 116 -3.18 -11.48 -15.34
N PRO A 117 -4.30 -11.36 -16.06
CA PRO A 117 -5.58 -11.78 -15.52
C PRO A 117 -5.62 -13.31 -15.42
N GLU A 118 -5.88 -13.79 -14.21
CA GLU A 118 -6.26 -15.16 -13.88
C GLU A 118 -7.75 -15.37 -14.21
N THR A 119 -8.07 -16.55 -14.72
CA THR A 119 -9.43 -16.92 -15.11
C THR A 119 -10.11 -17.72 -14.01
N VAL A 120 -11.44 -17.77 -14.06
CA VAL A 120 -12.23 -18.66 -13.17
C VAL A 120 -11.79 -20.13 -13.25
N ARG A 121 -11.16 -20.55 -14.36
CA ARG A 121 -10.65 -21.92 -14.55
C ARG A 121 -9.31 -22.19 -13.86
N GLU A 122 -8.54 -21.14 -13.57
CA GLU A 122 -7.21 -21.23 -12.98
C GLU A 122 -7.25 -21.22 -11.45
N GLY A 123 -8.35 -20.77 -10.85
CA GLY A 123 -8.55 -20.75 -9.41
C GLY A 123 -9.24 -19.44 -9.02
N ALA A 124 -10.38 -19.56 -8.36
CA ALA A 124 -11.15 -18.41 -7.89
C ALA A 124 -11.91 -18.72 -6.59
N GLY A 125 -11.74 -19.94 -6.08
CA GLY A 125 -12.35 -20.38 -4.86
C GLY A 125 -13.86 -20.19 -4.77
N SER A 126 -14.36 -20.00 -3.55
CA SER A 126 -15.70 -19.48 -3.34
C SER A 126 -15.77 -17.96 -3.62
N MET A 127 -15.66 -17.63 -4.91
CA MET A 127 -16.20 -16.52 -5.71
C MET A 127 -16.43 -15.11 -5.13
N ALA A 128 -15.42 -14.52 -4.49
CA ALA A 128 -15.49 -13.13 -4.01
C ALA A 128 -14.41 -12.16 -4.53
N ASN A 129 -13.68 -12.44 -5.63
CA ASN A 129 -12.38 -11.77 -5.85
C ASN A 129 -12.02 -11.19 -7.22
N GLN A 130 -10.93 -10.41 -7.18
CA GLN A 130 -10.19 -9.89 -8.33
C GLN A 130 -9.55 -11.01 -9.11
N THR A 131 -9.37 -10.81 -10.41
CA THR A 131 -8.70 -11.79 -11.27
C THR A 131 -7.19 -11.60 -11.35
N ARG A 132 -6.58 -10.65 -10.61
CA ARG A 132 -5.13 -10.40 -10.67
C ARG A 132 -4.67 -9.45 -9.59
N CYS A 133 -3.43 -9.58 -9.11
CA CYS A 133 -2.80 -8.62 -8.20
C CYS A 133 -2.89 -7.20 -8.77
N ALA A 134 -2.54 -7.08 -10.06
CA ALA A 134 -2.65 -5.82 -10.77
C ALA A 134 -4.05 -5.20 -10.74
N GLY A 135 -5.13 -5.98 -10.60
CA GLY A 135 -6.52 -5.51 -10.60
C GLY A 135 -6.79 -4.44 -9.54
N CYS A 136 -6.09 -4.51 -8.41
CA CYS A 136 -6.10 -3.47 -7.41
C CYS A 136 -4.98 -2.43 -7.59
N HIS A 137 -3.88 -2.78 -8.22
CA HIS A 137 -2.73 -1.92 -8.51
C HIS A 137 -2.83 -1.16 -9.86
N LEU A 138 -4.00 -1.12 -10.52
CA LEU A 138 -4.19 -0.54 -11.87
C LEU A 138 -4.20 1.00 -11.93
N ASN A 139 -4.19 1.71 -10.80
CA ASN A 139 -4.56 3.13 -10.77
C ASN A 139 -3.62 4.07 -11.54
N ASN A 140 -2.44 3.59 -11.90
CA ASN A 140 -1.52 4.31 -12.78
C ASN A 140 -2.08 4.53 -14.19
N LEU A 141 -3.07 3.76 -14.61
CA LEU A 141 -3.86 4.03 -15.83
C LEU A 141 -4.58 5.38 -15.79
N GLU A 142 -4.95 5.84 -14.59
CA GLU A 142 -5.68 7.09 -14.38
C GLU A 142 -4.74 8.26 -14.05
N SER A 143 -3.43 8.00 -13.98
CA SER A 143 -2.41 9.01 -13.72
C SER A 143 -2.44 10.11 -14.76
N VAL A 144 -2.18 11.34 -14.30
CA VAL A 144 -2.18 12.52 -15.16
C VAL A 144 -0.99 12.49 -16.13
N PRO A 145 -1.23 12.46 -17.46
CA PRO A 145 -0.16 12.42 -18.45
C PRO A 145 0.76 13.63 -18.37
N GLY A 146 2.03 13.45 -18.74
CA GLY A 146 3.01 14.53 -18.81
C GLY A 146 3.58 15.00 -17.46
N LEU A 147 3.14 14.43 -16.33
CA LEU A 147 3.67 14.76 -15.00
C LEU A 147 4.87 13.89 -14.59
N GLY A 148 5.39 13.06 -15.50
CA GLY A 148 6.49 12.14 -15.23
C GLY A 148 6.10 10.91 -14.41
N LEU A 149 4.82 10.72 -14.13
CA LEU A 149 4.27 9.55 -13.43
C LEU A 149 4.30 8.29 -14.31
N VAL A 150 4.40 7.12 -13.68
CA VAL A 150 4.26 5.82 -14.33
C VAL A 150 2.81 5.69 -14.79
N THR A 151 2.60 5.39 -16.07
CA THR A 151 1.27 5.19 -16.67
C THR A 151 0.98 3.72 -16.99
N GLY A 152 1.98 2.85 -16.86
CA GLY A 152 1.86 1.41 -17.09
C GLY A 152 1.37 0.64 -15.86
N ILE A 153 0.90 -0.59 -16.08
CA ILE A 153 0.49 -1.51 -15.01
C ILE A 153 1.74 -2.26 -14.54
N SER A 154 2.17 -2.05 -13.29
CA SER A 154 3.35 -2.72 -12.73
C SER A 154 3.26 -2.88 -11.21
N ASN A 155 4.16 -3.65 -10.62
CA ASN A 155 4.23 -3.83 -9.17
C ASN A 155 4.80 -2.60 -8.43
N VAL A 156 5.32 -1.61 -9.13
CA VAL A 156 5.84 -0.37 -8.53
C VAL A 156 4.76 0.70 -8.42
N THR A 157 3.56 0.47 -8.97
CA THR A 157 2.43 1.37 -8.87
C THR A 157 1.78 1.29 -7.49
N ARG A 158 1.12 2.37 -7.07
CA ARG A 158 0.27 2.35 -5.88
C ARG A 158 -1.14 1.95 -6.28
N ALA A 159 -1.76 1.12 -5.47
CA ALA A 159 -3.20 0.97 -5.55
C ALA A 159 -3.84 2.21 -4.92
N GLY A 160 -4.59 2.98 -5.68
CA GLY A 160 -5.74 3.62 -5.11
C GLY A 160 -6.49 4.57 -6.01
N ARG A 161 -7.68 4.78 -5.49
CA ARG A 161 -8.83 5.45 -6.03
C ARG A 161 -8.64 6.67 -6.93
N SER A 162 -9.56 6.83 -7.88
CA SER A 162 -9.88 8.12 -8.51
C SER A 162 -10.96 8.92 -7.77
N THR A 163 -11.78 8.24 -6.96
CA THR A 163 -12.90 8.80 -6.19
C THR A 163 -13.00 8.09 -4.84
N PRO A 164 -13.48 8.74 -3.76
CA PRO A 164 -13.69 8.06 -2.48
C PRO A 164 -14.79 6.99 -2.59
N THR A 165 -14.76 6.00 -1.71
CA THR A 165 -15.79 4.95 -1.62
C THR A 165 -17.04 5.52 -0.94
N ASN A 166 -18.22 5.24 -1.49
CA ASN A 166 -19.48 5.51 -0.80
C ASN A 166 -19.98 4.27 -0.05
N PHE A 167 -19.75 4.27 1.26
CA PHE A 167 -19.96 3.08 2.08
C PHE A 167 -21.44 2.78 2.31
N SER A 168 -22.32 3.77 2.18
CA SER A 168 -23.77 3.51 2.21
C SER A 168 -24.28 2.61 1.09
N TYR A 169 -23.52 2.44 0.00
CA TYR A 169 -23.84 1.51 -1.09
C TYR A 169 -23.17 0.14 -0.94
N THR A 170 -22.13 0.02 -0.11
CA THR A 170 -21.43 -1.25 0.16
C THR A 170 -21.85 -1.91 1.48
N SER A 171 -22.64 -1.20 2.30
CA SER A 171 -23.24 -1.70 3.54
C SER A 171 -24.52 -2.52 3.35
N GLY A 172 -24.82 -3.39 4.33
CA GLY A 172 -25.92 -4.36 4.33
C GLY A 172 -27.36 -3.79 4.33
N ASP A 173 -28.23 -4.31 3.44
CA ASP A 173 -29.70 -4.33 3.56
C ASP A 173 -30.13 -5.71 4.10
N THR A 174 -30.95 -5.77 5.15
CA THR A 174 -31.37 -7.03 5.80
C THR A 174 -32.45 -7.81 5.04
N ASN A 175 -33.18 -7.17 4.12
CA ASN A 175 -34.22 -7.80 3.32
C ASN A 175 -33.73 -8.19 1.92
N LYS A 176 -32.71 -7.47 1.40
CA LYS A 176 -32.16 -7.70 0.06
C LYS A 176 -30.71 -8.19 0.07
N GLY A 177 -30.07 -8.21 1.24
CA GLY A 177 -28.73 -8.71 1.42
C GLY A 177 -27.69 -7.80 0.78
N GLY A 178 -27.34 -6.70 1.47
CA GLY A 178 -26.50 -5.66 0.87
C GLY A 178 -27.15 -4.97 -0.31
N ARG A 179 -26.58 -3.84 -0.76
CA ARG A 179 -26.85 -3.33 -2.10
C ARG A 179 -25.75 -3.85 -3.03
N PRO A 180 -26.06 -4.17 -4.30
CA PRO A 180 -25.03 -4.53 -5.25
C PRO A 180 -24.01 -3.38 -5.30
N ALA A 181 -22.72 -3.70 -5.13
CA ALA A 181 -21.69 -2.78 -5.60
C ALA A 181 -21.94 -2.47 -7.08
N GLY A 182 -21.61 -1.25 -7.52
CA GLY A 182 -21.82 -0.80 -8.89
C GLY A 182 -21.22 -1.73 -9.96
N VAL A 183 -21.52 -1.43 -11.23
CA VAL A 183 -21.05 -2.19 -12.40
C VAL A 183 -19.51 -2.31 -12.41
N ARG A 184 -18.96 -3.27 -13.17
CA ARG A 184 -17.50 -3.51 -13.31
C ARG A 184 -16.81 -2.19 -13.66
N LEU A 185 -15.92 -1.73 -12.79
CA LEU A 185 -15.41 -0.34 -12.80
C LEU A 185 -14.27 -0.11 -13.81
N ASP A 186 -13.53 -1.17 -14.16
CA ASP A 186 -12.54 -1.14 -15.24
C ASP A 186 -12.94 -2.06 -16.41
N PRO A 187 -13.18 -1.52 -17.61
CA PRO A 187 -13.27 -2.32 -18.83
C PRO A 187 -11.87 -2.83 -19.18
N VAL A 188 -11.48 -3.95 -18.57
CA VAL A 188 -10.30 -4.71 -18.95
C VAL A 188 -10.72 -5.82 -19.90
N ASN A 189 -10.11 -5.85 -21.06
CA ASN A 189 -10.24 -6.95 -21.99
C ASN A 189 -9.70 -8.25 -21.38
N PRO A 190 -10.16 -9.44 -21.84
CA PRO A 190 -9.61 -10.72 -21.39
C PRO A 190 -8.09 -10.87 -21.57
N ASP A 191 -7.48 -10.11 -22.49
CA ASP A 191 -6.03 -10.08 -22.71
C ASP A 191 -5.25 -9.21 -21.70
N GLY A 192 -5.95 -8.62 -20.73
CA GLY A 192 -5.40 -7.80 -19.67
C GLY A 192 -5.31 -6.30 -20.00
N TYR A 193 -5.61 -5.89 -21.25
CA TYR A 193 -5.56 -4.49 -21.67
C TYR A 193 -6.76 -3.71 -21.13
N ALA A 194 -6.49 -2.65 -20.37
CA ALA A 194 -7.51 -1.70 -19.96
C ALA A 194 -7.81 -0.72 -21.10
N ASN A 195 -9.05 -0.69 -21.58
CA ASN A 195 -9.43 0.23 -22.64
C ASN A 195 -9.97 1.55 -22.05
N LEU A 196 -9.06 2.51 -21.83
CA LEU A 196 -9.40 3.84 -21.33
C LEU A 196 -10.27 4.65 -22.30
N ASN A 197 -10.37 4.28 -23.58
CA ASN A 197 -11.28 4.95 -24.52
C ASN A 197 -12.76 4.60 -24.28
N ILE A 198 -13.03 3.52 -23.52
CA ILE A 198 -14.39 3.12 -23.11
C ILE A 198 -14.79 3.82 -21.80
N VAL A 199 -13.83 4.44 -21.11
CA VAL A 199 -14.08 5.18 -19.88
C VAL A 199 -14.74 6.52 -20.22
N ASN A 200 -16.06 6.54 -20.10
CA ASN A 200 -16.84 7.76 -20.26
C ASN A 200 -16.63 8.67 -19.03
N LYS A 201 -16.28 9.94 -19.22
CA LYS A 201 -16.21 10.94 -18.12
C LYS A 201 -17.56 11.17 -17.43
N SER A 202 -18.67 10.80 -18.08
CA SER A 202 -20.01 10.83 -17.49
C SER A 202 -20.42 9.50 -16.85
N ASP A 203 -19.48 8.58 -16.61
CA ASP A 203 -19.75 7.31 -15.93
C ASP A 203 -20.38 7.56 -14.56
N PRO A 204 -21.59 7.04 -14.27
CA PRO A 204 -22.24 7.17 -12.97
C PRO A 204 -21.40 6.62 -11.82
N ALA A 205 -20.40 5.76 -12.07
CA ALA A 205 -19.48 5.30 -11.03
C ALA A 205 -18.53 6.41 -10.54
N LEU A 206 -18.21 7.42 -11.36
CA LEU A 206 -17.43 8.58 -10.92
C LEU A 206 -18.17 9.46 -9.91
N ASP A 207 -19.50 9.34 -9.83
CA ASP A 207 -20.30 10.03 -8.83
C ASP A 207 -20.31 9.25 -7.51
N ALA A 208 -19.26 9.42 -6.71
CA ALA A 208 -19.19 8.85 -5.36
C ALA A 208 -20.24 9.40 -4.38
N ILE A 209 -21.02 10.42 -4.74
CA ILE A 209 -22.15 10.88 -3.89
C ILE A 209 -23.36 9.98 -4.12
N ASN A 210 -23.64 9.60 -5.36
CA ASN A 210 -24.83 8.84 -5.74
C ASN A 210 -24.58 7.39 -6.13
N ASN A 211 -23.34 6.93 -6.06
CA ASN A 211 -22.92 5.58 -6.36
C ASN A 211 -21.75 5.17 -5.45
N THR A 212 -21.27 3.93 -5.55
CA THR A 212 -20.16 3.38 -4.75
C THR A 212 -18.83 4.14 -4.90
N GLY A 213 -18.70 5.01 -5.90
CA GLY A 213 -17.41 5.50 -6.38
C GLY A 213 -16.82 4.55 -7.42
N ARG A 214 -15.88 5.07 -8.21
CA ARG A 214 -15.24 4.37 -9.34
C ARG A 214 -14.24 3.32 -8.91
N THR A 215 -13.69 3.48 -7.73
CA THR A 215 -12.57 2.68 -7.25
C THR A 215 -12.79 2.51 -5.75
N ALA A 216 -13.63 1.54 -5.39
CA ALA A 216 -13.73 1.14 -3.99
C ALA A 216 -12.34 0.66 -3.55
N ALA A 217 -11.75 1.33 -2.56
CA ALA A 217 -10.45 0.94 -2.03
C ALA A 217 -10.54 -0.47 -1.42
N PHE A 218 -9.38 -1.07 -1.10
CA PHE A 218 -9.35 -2.25 -0.25
C PHE A 218 -10.05 -1.91 1.07
N THR A 219 -11.31 -2.30 1.20
CA THR A 219 -12.06 -1.98 2.41
C THR A 219 -11.92 -3.18 3.32
N ILE A 220 -11.31 -2.96 4.48
CA ILE A 220 -11.28 -3.97 5.53
C ILE A 220 -12.23 -3.56 6.64
N PHE A 221 -12.90 -4.53 7.25
CA PHE A 221 -13.83 -4.31 8.34
C PHE A 221 -13.77 -5.47 9.34
N GLY A 222 -14.23 -5.22 10.56
CA GLY A 222 -14.33 -6.24 11.59
C GLY A 222 -14.66 -5.63 12.93
N ASP A 223 -14.81 -6.47 13.95
CA ASP A 223 -15.17 -5.98 15.27
C ASP A 223 -13.94 -5.88 16.16
N PHE A 224 -13.81 -4.74 16.81
CA PHE A 224 -12.68 -4.42 17.65
C PHE A 224 -13.13 -4.19 19.09
N SER A 225 -12.38 -4.76 20.03
CA SER A 225 -12.56 -4.55 21.46
C SER A 225 -11.36 -3.81 22.09
N PRO A 226 -11.54 -2.55 22.53
CA PRO A 226 -10.47 -1.80 23.19
C PRO A 226 -10.03 -2.40 24.54
N SER A 227 -10.95 -3.02 25.28
CA SER A 227 -10.61 -3.66 26.57
C SER A 227 -9.75 -4.89 26.34
N ALA A 228 -10.03 -5.66 25.28
CA ALA A 228 -9.19 -6.76 24.85
C ALA A 228 -7.81 -6.29 24.40
N GLU A 229 -7.76 -5.18 23.64
CA GLU A 229 -6.51 -4.58 23.16
C GLU A 229 -5.57 -4.23 24.31
N ALA A 230 -6.13 -3.79 25.45
CA ALA A 230 -5.37 -3.46 26.64
C ALA A 230 -4.73 -4.70 27.31
N VAL A 231 -5.29 -5.90 27.10
CA VAL A 231 -4.83 -7.15 27.71
C VAL A 231 -3.92 -7.93 26.76
N ASP A 232 -4.40 -8.19 25.54
CA ASP A 232 -3.71 -8.95 24.51
C ASP A 232 -4.12 -8.43 23.12
N PRO A 233 -3.28 -7.59 22.48
CA PRO A 233 -3.57 -7.04 21.17
C PRO A 233 -3.85 -8.09 20.10
N THR A 234 -3.33 -9.31 20.25
CA THR A 234 -3.52 -10.36 19.23
C THR A 234 -4.93 -10.95 19.22
N LYS A 235 -5.76 -10.65 20.24
CA LYS A 235 -7.12 -11.19 20.43
C LYS A 235 -8.22 -10.13 20.39
N SER A 236 -7.87 -8.87 20.13
CA SER A 236 -8.81 -7.75 20.21
C SER A 236 -9.67 -7.54 18.97
N TYR A 237 -9.42 -8.31 17.93
CA TYR A 237 -10.03 -8.14 16.62
C TYR A 237 -10.72 -9.42 16.15
N ASP A 238 -11.98 -9.28 15.74
CA ASP A 238 -12.79 -10.31 15.10
C ASP A 238 -12.86 -10.03 13.59
N PRO A 239 -12.28 -10.90 12.75
CA PRO A 239 -12.29 -10.73 11.30
C PRO A 239 -13.62 -11.11 10.65
N LEU A 240 -14.64 -11.54 11.41
CA LEU A 240 -15.98 -11.87 10.90
C LEU A 240 -16.00 -13.01 9.86
N ASP A 241 -15.01 -13.89 9.93
CA ASP A 241 -14.85 -15.04 9.04
C ASP A 241 -15.45 -16.33 9.63
N GLY A 242 -16.25 -16.23 10.69
CA GLY A 242 -16.82 -17.38 11.39
C GLY A 242 -15.85 -18.08 12.35
N THR A 243 -14.62 -17.59 12.50
CA THR A 243 -13.76 -18.02 13.60
C THR A 243 -14.40 -17.62 14.92
N LYS A 244 -14.30 -18.49 15.94
CA LYS A 244 -14.87 -18.22 17.25
C LYS A 244 -14.12 -17.06 17.90
N ASN A 245 -14.83 -15.98 18.19
CA ASN A 245 -14.32 -14.84 18.93
C ASN A 245 -13.84 -15.30 20.32
N PRO A 246 -12.58 -15.04 20.70
CA PRO A 246 -12.03 -15.54 21.95
C PRO A 246 -12.63 -14.87 23.20
N ILE A 247 -13.34 -13.76 23.04
CA ILE A 247 -13.89 -12.94 24.13
C ILE A 247 -15.36 -13.25 24.35
N THR A 248 -16.16 -13.17 23.29
CA THR A 248 -17.61 -13.40 23.36
C THR A 248 -17.98 -14.86 23.17
N GLY A 249 -17.09 -15.65 22.56
CA GLY A 249 -17.38 -17.01 22.13
C GLY A 249 -18.32 -17.10 20.93
N ASN A 250 -18.74 -15.96 20.37
CA ASN A 250 -19.56 -15.91 19.16
C ASN A 250 -18.77 -16.39 17.95
N ALA A 251 -19.43 -17.06 17.02
CA ALA A 251 -18.89 -17.37 15.70
C ALA A 251 -19.92 -16.90 14.66
N GLN A 252 -19.55 -15.93 13.84
CA GLN A 252 -20.41 -15.38 12.79
C GLN A 252 -19.62 -15.25 11.51
N ASN A 253 -20.08 -15.95 10.47
CA ASN A 253 -19.43 -15.92 9.17
C ASN A 253 -20.13 -14.91 8.26
N PHE A 254 -19.58 -13.70 8.21
CA PHE A 254 -19.99 -12.63 7.30
C PHE A 254 -19.11 -12.55 6.04
N GLY A 255 -18.33 -13.58 5.75
CA GLY A 255 -17.45 -13.61 4.58
C GLY A 255 -16.01 -13.16 4.87
N GLY A 256 -15.71 -12.79 6.11
CA GLY A 256 -14.39 -12.33 6.52
C GLY A 256 -14.21 -10.81 6.51
N PHE A 257 -12.94 -10.39 6.61
CA PHE A 257 -12.57 -9.03 6.97
C PHE A 257 -12.32 -8.12 5.76
N VAL A 258 -12.34 -8.66 4.55
CA VAL A 258 -11.99 -7.95 3.32
C VAL A 258 -13.22 -7.81 2.46
N GLN A 259 -13.53 -6.59 2.06
CA GLN A 259 -14.49 -6.29 1.00
C GLN A 259 -13.73 -5.81 -0.24
N HIS A 260 -13.66 -6.63 -1.27
CA HIS A 260 -13.06 -6.29 -2.57
C HIS A 260 -14.05 -6.38 -3.74
N THR A 261 -13.56 -5.85 -4.87
CA THR A 261 -14.29 -5.63 -6.11
C THR A 261 -14.95 -6.88 -6.66
N ARG A 262 -16.09 -6.64 -7.31
CA ARG A 262 -16.95 -7.56 -8.04
C ARG A 262 -16.28 -8.86 -8.54
N PRO A 263 -16.86 -10.05 -8.23
CA PRO A 263 -16.40 -11.29 -8.83
C PRO A 263 -16.62 -11.28 -10.35
N PRO A 264 -15.87 -12.11 -11.13
CA PRO A 264 -15.99 -12.20 -12.58
C PRO A 264 -17.30 -12.90 -13.01
N ILE A 265 -18.45 -12.27 -12.73
CA ILE A 265 -19.78 -12.88 -12.79
C ILE A 265 -20.15 -13.43 -14.18
N ALA A 266 -19.69 -12.79 -15.24
CA ALA A 266 -19.96 -13.24 -16.61
C ALA A 266 -19.21 -14.54 -16.91
N GLU A 267 -17.95 -14.65 -16.49
CA GLU A 267 -17.14 -15.86 -16.64
C GLU A 267 -17.66 -16.97 -15.75
N LEU A 268 -18.13 -16.62 -14.55
CA LEU A 268 -18.79 -17.57 -13.65
C LEU A 268 -20.05 -18.18 -14.23
N LYS A 269 -20.93 -17.34 -14.78
CA LYS A 269 -22.17 -17.81 -15.42
C LYS A 269 -21.90 -18.65 -16.67
N ALA A 270 -20.75 -18.46 -17.32
CA ALA A 270 -20.31 -19.32 -18.41
C ALA A 270 -19.83 -20.69 -17.91
N PHE A 271 -19.34 -20.79 -16.68
CA PHE A 271 -18.97 -22.06 -16.04
C PHE A 271 -20.20 -22.80 -15.47
N ASP A 272 -21.03 -22.09 -14.72
CA ASP A 272 -22.31 -22.56 -14.20
C ASP A 272 -23.30 -21.39 -14.17
N SER A 273 -24.32 -21.45 -15.04
CA SER A 273 -25.33 -20.40 -15.18
C SER A 273 -26.14 -20.11 -13.92
N SER A 274 -26.10 -21.00 -12.92
CA SER A 274 -26.77 -20.81 -11.62
C SER A 274 -25.98 -19.93 -10.65
N ILE A 275 -24.72 -19.61 -10.96
CA ILE A 275 -23.85 -18.77 -10.12
C ILE A 275 -24.19 -17.28 -10.32
N ASP A 276 -24.53 -16.60 -9.23
CA ASP A 276 -24.79 -15.16 -9.22
C ASP A 276 -24.17 -14.48 -8.00
N CYS A 277 -22.85 -14.59 -7.87
CA CYS A 277 -22.10 -14.06 -6.73
C CYS A 277 -22.03 -12.54 -6.72
N LYS A 278 -22.26 -11.99 -5.53
CA LYS A 278 -22.16 -10.57 -5.21
C LYS A 278 -21.10 -10.40 -4.13
N PRO A 279 -20.40 -9.25 -4.08
CA PRO A 279 -19.57 -8.93 -2.94
C PRO A 279 -20.38 -9.03 -1.64
N ASP A 280 -19.80 -9.64 -0.60
CA ASP A 280 -20.42 -9.67 0.71
C ASP A 280 -20.52 -8.22 1.25
N ALA A 281 -21.67 -7.89 1.82
CA ALA A 281 -21.91 -6.55 2.36
C ALA A 281 -21.35 -6.41 3.77
N ILE A 282 -20.94 -5.20 4.15
CA ILE A 282 -20.57 -4.92 5.54
C ILE A 282 -21.82 -5.16 6.40
N PRO A 283 -21.76 -6.08 7.40
CA PRO A 283 -22.93 -6.40 8.21
C PRO A 283 -23.43 -5.17 8.97
N SER A 284 -24.74 -5.13 9.24
CA SER A 284 -25.30 -4.11 10.12
C SER A 284 -24.99 -4.43 11.59
N ILE A 285 -25.09 -3.41 12.45
CA ILE A 285 -24.94 -3.57 13.91
C ILE A 285 -25.94 -4.61 14.45
N ALA A 286 -27.17 -4.61 13.95
CA ALA A 286 -28.24 -5.50 14.43
C ALA A 286 -28.02 -6.97 14.04
N GLN A 287 -27.33 -7.24 12.93
CA GLN A 287 -26.99 -8.60 12.52
C GLN A 287 -25.80 -9.15 13.29
N ASP A 288 -24.92 -8.27 13.75
CA ASP A 288 -23.73 -8.66 14.48
C ASP A 288 -24.00 -8.84 15.98
N ARG A 289 -23.75 -10.05 16.49
CA ARG A 289 -23.99 -10.40 17.90
C ARG A 289 -22.93 -9.80 18.82
N ASN A 290 -21.77 -9.40 18.30
CA ASN A 290 -20.79 -8.64 19.07
C ASN A 290 -21.22 -7.17 19.23
N LEU A 291 -22.02 -6.62 18.31
CA LEU A 291 -22.34 -5.19 18.29
C LEU A 291 -23.71 -4.83 18.88
N GLY A 292 -24.79 -5.53 18.53
CA GLY A 292 -26.12 -5.30 19.10
C GLY A 292 -26.56 -3.81 19.14
N ARG A 293 -26.53 -3.18 20.31
CA ARG A 293 -26.76 -1.74 20.49
C ARG A 293 -25.45 -1.03 20.85
N ILE A 294 -25.11 0.00 20.09
CA ILE A 294 -23.94 0.86 20.34
C ILE A 294 -24.31 2.03 21.24
N ASP A 295 -23.48 2.29 22.25
CA ASP A 295 -23.50 3.51 23.03
C ASP A 295 -22.95 4.67 22.18
N PRO A 296 -23.73 5.73 21.93
CA PRO A 296 -23.30 6.85 21.10
C PRO A 296 -22.15 7.68 21.71
N THR A 297 -21.86 7.50 23.01
CA THR A 297 -20.78 8.23 23.69
C THR A 297 -19.44 7.51 23.56
N THR A 298 -19.44 6.19 23.82
CA THR A 298 -18.21 5.38 23.81
C THR A 298 -17.96 4.70 22.46
N GLY A 299 -18.98 4.61 21.60
CA GLY A 299 -18.93 3.82 20.36
C GLY A 299 -18.98 2.31 20.59
N LEU A 300 -19.13 1.84 21.82
CA LEU A 300 -19.05 0.42 22.17
C LEU A 300 -20.42 -0.23 22.34
N SER A 301 -20.48 -1.52 22.05
CA SER A 301 -21.60 -2.39 22.38
C SER A 301 -21.60 -2.79 23.85
N SER A 302 -22.69 -3.40 24.30
CA SER A 302 -22.77 -4.07 25.60
C SER A 302 -21.72 -5.19 25.75
N SER A 303 -21.27 -5.78 24.65
CA SER A 303 -20.21 -6.81 24.64
C SER A 303 -18.80 -6.19 24.59
N GLY A 304 -18.67 -4.86 24.59
CA GLY A 304 -17.39 -4.16 24.57
C GLY A 304 -16.71 -4.12 23.21
N PHE A 305 -17.47 -4.30 22.12
CA PHE A 305 -16.98 -4.24 20.74
C PHE A 305 -17.55 -3.03 19.99
N ARG A 306 -16.80 -2.57 19.00
CA ARG A 306 -17.28 -1.66 17.96
C ARG A 306 -16.89 -2.18 16.59
N ARG A 307 -17.67 -1.83 15.57
CA ARG A 307 -17.23 -1.99 14.18
C ARG A 307 -16.12 -1.00 13.95
N GLY A 308 -15.00 -1.43 13.41
CA GLY A 308 -14.15 -0.50 12.66
C GLY A 308 -14.17 -0.85 11.19
N VAL A 309 -13.72 0.11 10.40
CA VAL A 309 -13.56 -0.03 8.97
C VAL A 309 -12.34 0.78 8.57
N GLY A 310 -11.53 0.25 7.67
CA GLY A 310 -10.36 0.93 7.15
C GLY A 310 -10.28 0.77 5.64
N GLU A 311 -9.72 1.77 4.99
CA GLU A 311 -9.32 1.66 3.59
C GLU A 311 -7.81 1.39 3.53
N ARG A 312 -7.40 0.50 2.63
CA ARG A 312 -6.00 0.20 2.37
C ARG A 312 -5.67 0.50 0.91
N ALA A 313 -4.44 0.95 0.72
CA ALA A 313 -3.79 0.99 -0.56
C ALA A 313 -2.71 -0.09 -0.58
N GLY A 314 -2.76 -0.97 -1.57
CA GLY A 314 -1.62 -1.80 -1.97
C GLY A 314 -0.37 -0.92 -2.14
N PRO A 315 0.68 -1.14 -1.32
CA PRO A 315 1.86 -0.29 -1.36
C PRO A 315 2.69 -0.60 -2.61
N PRO A 316 3.56 0.31 -3.06
CA PRO A 316 4.45 0.00 -4.16
C PRO A 316 5.50 -1.03 -3.70
N TYR A 317 5.83 -1.99 -4.55
CA TYR A 317 6.82 -3.04 -4.25
C TYR A 317 8.24 -2.63 -4.66
N ILE A 318 8.66 -1.43 -4.24
CA ILE A 318 9.97 -0.87 -4.57
C ILE A 318 10.98 -1.23 -3.49
N GLY A 319 12.10 -1.85 -3.87
CA GLY A 319 13.22 -2.11 -2.96
C GLY A 319 12.85 -3.05 -1.80
N ARG A 320 11.81 -3.88 -1.95
CA ARG A 320 11.33 -4.77 -0.90
C ARG A 320 12.38 -5.79 -0.48
N GLY A 321 13.19 -6.29 -1.41
CA GLY A 321 14.33 -7.15 -1.06
C GLY A 321 15.41 -6.45 -0.22
N LEU A 322 15.58 -5.13 -0.36
CA LEU A 322 16.48 -4.35 0.50
C LEU A 322 15.89 -4.18 1.89
N MET A 323 14.58 -3.90 2.00
CA MET A 323 13.88 -3.84 3.29
C MET A 323 13.92 -5.19 4.02
N GLU A 324 13.71 -6.27 3.26
CA GLU A 324 13.80 -7.65 3.73
C GLU A 324 15.18 -7.97 4.32
N ALA A 325 16.25 -7.36 3.76
CA ALA A 325 17.63 -7.54 4.18
C ALA A 325 18.11 -6.55 5.27
N ILE A 326 17.24 -5.73 5.87
CA ILE A 326 17.61 -4.88 7.01
C ILE A 326 17.86 -5.75 8.25
N PRO A 327 18.96 -5.58 9.00
CA PRO A 327 19.21 -6.32 10.22
C PRO A 327 18.08 -6.18 11.24
N ASN A 328 17.70 -7.29 11.90
CA ASN A 328 16.66 -7.24 12.93
C ASN A 328 17.08 -6.31 14.08
N GLN A 329 18.37 -6.36 14.44
CA GLN A 329 18.97 -5.53 15.48
C GLN A 329 18.79 -4.03 15.21
N ASP A 330 19.01 -3.59 13.96
CA ASP A 330 18.87 -2.18 13.58
C ASP A 330 17.42 -1.68 13.75
N ILE A 331 16.42 -2.57 13.62
CA ILE A 331 15.01 -2.24 13.84
C ILE A 331 14.67 -2.27 15.33
N THR A 332 15.17 -3.25 16.08
CA THR A 332 14.85 -3.41 17.51
C THR A 332 15.55 -2.44 18.43
N ASP A 333 16.66 -1.84 17.99
CA ASP A 333 17.41 -0.83 18.75
C ASP A 333 16.90 0.61 18.50
N ALA A 334 16.09 0.80 17.47
CA ALA A 334 15.57 2.10 17.07
C ALA A 334 14.39 2.68 17.89
N PRO A 335 13.53 1.91 18.60
CA PRO A 335 12.44 2.46 19.41
C PRO A 335 12.89 3.51 20.42
N ASP A 336 12.06 4.53 20.64
CA ASP A 336 12.31 5.62 21.58
C ASP A 336 11.10 5.89 22.50
N PRO A 337 10.66 4.91 23.29
CA PRO A 337 9.40 5.01 24.03
C PRO A 337 9.34 6.18 25.02
N SER A 338 10.49 6.76 25.37
CA SER A 338 10.61 7.92 26.25
C SER A 338 10.76 9.26 25.54
N ASP A 339 10.68 9.32 24.21
CA ASP A 339 10.92 10.52 23.40
C ASP A 339 12.22 11.24 23.83
N THR A 340 13.30 10.45 23.88
CA THR A 340 14.64 10.88 24.31
C THR A 340 15.64 10.94 23.18
N ILE A 341 15.40 10.19 22.11
CA ILE A 341 16.17 10.14 20.88
C ILE A 341 15.53 11.17 19.95
N GLY A 342 16.31 12.18 19.56
CA GLY A 342 15.81 13.19 18.66
C GLY A 342 16.95 13.97 18.01
N GLY A 343 16.57 14.78 17.03
CA GLY A 343 17.46 15.74 16.40
C GLY A 343 17.46 17.08 17.10
N LYS A 344 18.61 17.75 17.12
CA LYS A 344 18.60 19.20 17.33
C LYS A 344 17.90 19.82 16.13
N SER A 345 16.92 20.68 16.35
CA SER A 345 16.31 21.49 15.30
C SER A 345 16.51 22.98 15.62
N SER A 346 16.99 23.74 14.64
CA SER A 346 17.02 25.20 14.71
C SER A 346 15.63 25.82 14.51
N LEU A 347 14.69 25.06 13.91
CA LEU A 347 13.31 25.47 13.73
C LEU A 347 12.52 25.14 15.00
N LYS A 348 12.24 26.15 15.81
CA LYS A 348 11.38 25.99 16.98
C LYS A 348 9.92 26.17 16.60
N THR A 349 9.06 25.34 17.15
CA THR A 349 7.62 25.61 17.18
C THR A 349 7.24 26.15 18.56
N ALA A 350 6.42 27.20 18.61
CA ALA A 350 5.89 27.73 19.86
C ALA A 350 4.73 26.86 20.41
N VAL A 351 4.24 25.94 19.59
CA VAL A 351 2.98 25.24 19.80
C VAL A 351 3.13 23.98 20.66
N PHE A 352 4.16 23.19 20.36
CA PHE A 352 4.43 21.92 21.04
C PHE A 352 5.85 21.92 21.58
N LYS A 353 6.06 21.29 22.73
CA LYS A 353 7.36 21.17 23.37
C LYS A 353 7.56 19.71 23.78
N CYS A 354 8.08 18.91 22.86
CA CYS A 354 8.53 17.55 23.17
C CYS A 354 9.95 17.57 23.75
N LYS A 355 10.35 16.47 24.38
CA LYS A 355 11.70 16.34 24.96
C LYS A 355 12.71 15.97 23.87
N GLY A 356 12.28 15.12 22.94
CA GLY A 356 12.98 14.75 21.71
C GLY A 356 12.30 15.36 20.49
N ASP A 357 11.80 14.52 19.60
CA ASP A 357 11.11 14.91 18.36
C ASP A 357 9.62 14.53 18.32
N CYS A 358 9.06 14.14 19.47
CA CYS A 358 7.71 13.62 19.70
C CYS A 358 7.45 12.21 19.16
N VAL A 359 8.41 11.57 18.48
CA VAL A 359 8.21 10.28 17.82
C VAL A 359 8.68 9.18 18.75
N THR A 360 7.74 8.51 19.42
CA THR A 360 8.12 7.50 20.41
C THR A 360 8.56 6.18 19.79
N GLY A 361 8.07 5.83 18.59
CA GLY A 361 8.57 4.68 17.82
C GLY A 361 8.42 3.30 18.50
N LYS A 362 7.71 2.37 17.87
CA LYS A 362 7.57 0.99 18.39
C LYS A 362 7.82 -0.06 17.31
N VAL A 363 8.47 -1.18 17.67
CA VAL A 363 8.60 -2.33 16.76
C VAL A 363 7.27 -3.07 16.64
N ASN A 364 6.89 -3.40 15.42
CA ASN A 364 5.81 -4.34 15.18
C ASN A 364 6.31 -5.80 15.17
N VAL A 365 5.64 -6.68 15.90
CA VAL A 365 5.98 -8.11 15.99
C VAL A 365 4.82 -8.95 15.49
N ILE A 366 5.12 -9.83 14.53
CA ILE A 366 4.19 -10.74 13.87
C ILE A 366 4.14 -12.05 14.66
N PRO A 367 2.96 -12.51 15.11
CA PRO A 367 2.81 -13.82 15.74
C PRO A 367 2.93 -14.95 14.70
N ALA A 368 3.15 -16.17 15.16
CA ALA A 368 3.03 -17.34 14.31
C ALA A 368 1.54 -17.59 13.96
N ASN A 369 1.26 -17.91 12.70
CA ASN A 369 -0.11 -18.15 12.23
C ASN A 369 -0.59 -19.59 12.50
N ALA A 370 0.34 -20.54 12.55
CA ALA A 370 0.12 -21.96 12.72
C ALA A 370 1.36 -22.61 13.36
N PRO A 371 1.24 -23.85 13.89
CA PRO A 371 2.39 -24.62 14.33
C PRO A 371 3.47 -24.77 13.23
N PRO A 372 4.78 -24.74 13.56
CA PRO A 372 5.88 -24.73 12.59
C PRO A 372 5.99 -25.95 11.65
N ASP A 373 5.34 -27.05 12.01
CA ASP A 373 5.29 -28.31 11.25
C ASP A 373 4.16 -28.36 10.23
N GLN A 374 3.26 -27.37 10.22
CA GLN A 374 2.18 -27.29 9.26
C GLN A 374 2.67 -26.75 7.91
N PRO A 375 2.19 -27.31 6.77
CA PRO A 375 2.53 -26.80 5.43
C PRO A 375 2.19 -25.32 5.22
N ASN A 376 1.20 -24.80 5.94
CA ASN A 376 0.76 -23.41 5.87
C ASN A 376 1.40 -22.48 6.92
N ALA A 377 2.45 -22.94 7.60
CA ALA A 377 3.14 -22.12 8.59
C ALA A 377 3.87 -20.92 7.93
N LEU A 378 3.66 -19.76 8.55
CA LEU A 378 4.24 -18.49 8.21
C LEU A 378 5.26 -18.07 9.28
N ILE A 379 6.30 -17.34 8.86
CA ILE A 379 7.35 -16.93 9.78
C ILE A 379 6.82 -15.84 10.73
N SER A 380 7.08 -15.99 12.02
CA SER A 380 6.89 -14.96 13.05
C SER A 380 8.14 -14.07 13.20
N GLY A 381 7.98 -12.88 13.78
CA GLY A 381 9.11 -11.98 14.10
C GLY A 381 8.89 -10.52 13.74
N VAL A 382 9.98 -9.79 13.44
CA VAL A 382 9.95 -8.33 13.19
C VAL A 382 9.25 -8.01 11.87
N GLY A 383 8.16 -7.25 11.93
CA GLY A 383 7.39 -6.83 10.76
C GLY A 383 7.97 -5.58 10.08
N ARG A 384 8.23 -5.62 8.76
CA ARG A 384 9.07 -4.61 8.07
C ARG A 384 8.53 -3.97 6.76
N PHE A 385 7.35 -4.36 6.25
CA PHE A 385 6.87 -3.97 4.91
C PHE A 385 5.62 -3.02 4.76
N GLY A 386 5.50 -1.88 5.47
CA GLY A 386 4.37 -0.93 5.37
C GLY A 386 3.03 -1.15 6.16
N LEU A 387 2.33 -0.03 6.39
CA LEU A 387 1.02 0.26 7.05
C LEU A 387 0.63 -0.40 8.37
N ARG A 388 0.46 -1.72 8.42
CA ARG A 388 0.05 -2.50 9.61
C ARG A 388 0.59 -3.92 9.50
N ALA A 389 1.91 -4.06 9.49
CA ALA A 389 2.55 -5.34 9.15
C ALA A 389 1.85 -6.52 9.83
N ASN A 390 1.25 -7.38 9.03
CA ASN A 390 0.93 -8.75 9.41
C ASN A 390 1.80 -9.71 8.60
N GLY A 391 3.06 -9.28 8.36
CA GLY A 391 4.00 -9.91 7.47
C GLY A 391 5.45 -9.69 7.92
N ALA A 392 6.15 -10.77 8.25
CA ALA A 392 7.59 -10.75 8.59
C ALA A 392 8.49 -10.82 7.34
N GLU A 393 7.97 -11.40 6.26
CA GLU A 393 8.65 -11.66 4.98
C GLU A 393 7.74 -11.35 3.78
N ILE A 394 8.30 -11.25 2.57
CA ILE A 394 7.54 -10.97 1.35
C ILE A 394 6.51 -12.08 1.03
N LEU A 395 6.86 -13.34 1.28
CA LEU A 395 6.01 -14.50 0.96
C LEU A 395 4.66 -14.47 1.70
N GLN A 396 4.63 -13.97 2.93
CA GLN A 396 3.41 -13.86 3.72
C GLN A 396 2.40 -12.87 3.10
N PHE A 397 2.88 -11.79 2.46
CA PHE A 397 2.01 -10.88 1.70
C PHE A 397 1.45 -11.55 0.46
N ILE A 398 2.27 -12.33 -0.25
CA ILE A 398 1.84 -13.06 -1.44
C ILE A 398 0.77 -14.09 -1.07
N ILE A 399 1.04 -14.97 -0.12
CA ILE A 399 0.07 -16.00 0.30
C ILE A 399 -1.22 -15.37 0.82
N GLY A 400 -1.13 -14.27 1.57
CA GLY A 400 -2.28 -13.51 2.03
C GLY A 400 -3.10 -12.90 0.89
N GLY A 401 -2.45 -12.33 -0.13
CA GLY A 401 -3.11 -11.77 -1.32
C GLY A 401 -3.72 -12.85 -2.21
N LEU A 402 -3.00 -13.96 -2.45
CA LEU A 402 -3.50 -15.13 -3.17
C LEU A 402 -4.80 -15.62 -2.54
N GLN A 403 -4.76 -15.96 -1.26
CA GLN A 403 -5.92 -16.53 -0.59
C GLN A 403 -7.00 -15.49 -0.33
N GLY A 404 -6.67 -14.30 0.18
CA GLY A 404 -7.66 -13.32 0.63
C GLY A 404 -8.19 -12.38 -0.46
N GLU A 405 -7.44 -12.12 -1.53
CA GLU A 405 -7.75 -11.10 -2.55
C GLU A 405 -7.97 -11.65 -3.95
N LEU A 406 -7.36 -12.80 -4.28
CA LEU A 406 -7.58 -13.51 -5.55
C LEU A 406 -8.43 -14.78 -5.40
N GLY A 407 -8.48 -15.36 -4.20
CA GLY A 407 -9.24 -16.58 -3.93
C GLY A 407 -8.53 -17.79 -4.52
N ILE A 408 -7.19 -17.72 -4.57
CA ILE A 408 -6.30 -18.73 -5.10
C ILE A 408 -5.62 -19.47 -3.95
N THR A 409 -5.72 -20.79 -3.98
CA THR A 409 -5.11 -21.74 -3.07
C THR A 409 -3.79 -22.26 -3.60
N THR A 410 -2.89 -22.58 -2.68
CA THR A 410 -1.60 -23.23 -2.96
C THR A 410 -1.32 -24.26 -1.87
N LEU A 411 -0.28 -25.09 -2.04
CA LEU A 411 0.15 -25.98 -0.94
C LEU A 411 0.62 -25.22 0.32
N ALA A 412 0.95 -23.93 0.20
CA ALA A 412 1.31 -23.09 1.33
C ALA A 412 0.08 -22.48 2.02
N ASN A 413 -1.09 -22.49 1.37
CA ASN A 413 -2.37 -22.20 1.99
C ASN A 413 -3.50 -22.73 1.12
N ASN A 414 -4.08 -23.83 1.55
CA ASN A 414 -5.11 -24.57 0.82
C ASN A 414 -6.53 -24.14 1.24
N ASN A 415 -6.64 -23.15 2.13
CA ASN A 415 -7.92 -22.73 2.66
C ASN A 415 -8.59 -21.76 1.70
N GLU A 416 -9.75 -22.16 1.23
CA GLU A 416 -10.65 -21.32 0.46
C GLU A 416 -11.06 -20.05 1.21
N ILE A 417 -11.42 -19.01 0.46
CA ILE A 417 -12.16 -17.89 1.04
C ILE A 417 -13.48 -18.42 1.57
N LYS A 418 -13.86 -17.95 2.74
CA LYS A 418 -15.20 -18.20 3.28
C LYS A 418 -16.14 -17.15 2.73
N ILE A 419 -17.18 -17.56 2.01
CA ILE A 419 -18.35 -16.71 1.76
C ILE A 419 -19.24 -16.69 3.00
N ALA A 420 -19.92 -15.58 3.22
CA ALA A 420 -20.93 -15.45 4.27
C ALA A 420 -21.93 -16.62 4.32
N ASP A 421 -22.37 -16.98 5.53
CA ASP A 421 -23.37 -18.05 5.75
C ASP A 421 -24.62 -17.76 4.89
N PRO A 422 -25.20 -18.73 4.17
CA PRO A 422 -26.40 -18.50 3.35
C PRO A 422 -27.62 -18.02 4.15
N LYS A 423 -27.66 -18.21 5.47
CA LYS A 423 -28.67 -17.62 6.36
C LYS A 423 -28.51 -16.10 6.50
N ILE A 424 -27.30 -15.60 6.30
CA ILE A 424 -26.94 -14.18 6.38
C ILE A 424 -26.93 -13.56 4.98
N ALA A 425 -26.36 -14.26 4.00
CA ALA A 425 -26.23 -13.84 2.60
C ALA A 425 -26.92 -14.83 1.64
N PRO A 426 -28.27 -14.94 1.66
CA PRO A 426 -28.99 -15.93 0.84
C PRO A 426 -28.82 -15.72 -0.67
N TYR A 427 -28.44 -14.52 -1.09
CA TYR A 427 -28.14 -14.19 -2.48
C TYR A 427 -26.85 -14.84 -3.00
N ASN A 428 -25.92 -15.21 -2.11
CA ASN A 428 -24.66 -15.89 -2.44
C ASN A 428 -24.73 -17.41 -2.22
N LYS A 429 -25.91 -17.99 -2.00
CA LYS A 429 -26.06 -19.43 -1.68
C LYS A 429 -25.41 -20.39 -2.70
N ASN A 430 -25.32 -19.99 -3.97
CA ASN A 430 -24.74 -20.81 -5.04
C ASN A 430 -23.24 -20.58 -5.24
N CYS A 431 -22.64 -19.67 -4.48
CA CYS A 431 -21.27 -19.21 -4.65
C CYS A 431 -20.25 -20.01 -3.86
N GLN A 432 -20.71 -20.81 -2.89
CA GLN A 432 -19.89 -21.72 -2.09
C GLN A 432 -19.49 -22.99 -2.84
N LYS A 433 -19.84 -23.11 -4.12
CA LYS A 433 -19.43 -24.24 -4.94
C LYS A 433 -17.95 -24.12 -5.25
N ASN A 434 -17.16 -25.10 -4.83
CA ASN A 434 -15.80 -25.19 -5.32
C ASN A 434 -15.83 -25.60 -6.80
N LEU A 435 -15.30 -24.74 -7.68
CA LEU A 435 -15.30 -24.92 -9.13
C LEU A 435 -14.00 -25.57 -9.64
N VAL A 436 -12.93 -25.51 -8.85
CA VAL A 436 -11.59 -25.98 -9.19
C VAL A 436 -11.09 -26.90 -8.07
N THR A 437 -10.16 -27.80 -8.34
CA THR A 437 -9.63 -28.68 -7.28
C THR A 437 -8.39 -28.05 -6.65
N ASP A 438 -8.36 -27.98 -5.32
CA ASP A 438 -7.22 -27.49 -4.57
C ASP A 438 -6.04 -28.49 -4.54
N PRO A 439 -4.79 -28.02 -4.50
CA PRO A 439 -4.38 -26.63 -4.67
C PRO A 439 -4.47 -26.19 -6.13
N GLU A 440 -4.93 -24.96 -6.36
CA GLU A 440 -5.14 -24.43 -7.71
C GLU A 440 -3.82 -24.09 -8.40
N PHE A 441 -2.86 -23.53 -7.64
CA PHE A 441 -1.52 -23.21 -8.15
C PHE A 441 -0.38 -23.99 -7.47
N PRO A 442 0.68 -24.33 -8.21
CA PRO A 442 1.89 -24.92 -7.65
C PRO A 442 2.64 -23.91 -6.77
N LEU A 443 3.53 -24.41 -5.88
CA LEU A 443 4.39 -23.54 -5.05
C LEU A 443 5.40 -22.73 -5.86
N SER A 444 5.67 -23.11 -7.12
CA SER A 444 6.56 -22.33 -7.99
C SER A 444 6.07 -20.90 -8.17
N THR A 445 4.77 -20.68 -8.27
CA THR A 445 4.14 -19.38 -8.52
C THR A 445 4.46 -18.37 -7.40
N PRO A 446 4.07 -18.60 -6.13
CA PRO A 446 4.34 -17.65 -5.05
C PRO A 446 5.85 -17.45 -4.78
N PHE A 447 6.68 -18.46 -5.01
CA PHE A 447 8.14 -18.30 -4.87
C PHE A 447 8.74 -17.46 -6.01
N SER A 448 8.24 -17.62 -7.24
CA SER A 448 8.66 -16.80 -8.38
C SER A 448 8.25 -15.35 -8.18
N GLU A 449 7.02 -15.11 -7.73
CA GLU A 449 6.52 -13.78 -7.39
C GLU A 449 7.33 -13.16 -6.25
N ARG A 450 7.64 -13.92 -5.19
CA ARG A 450 8.53 -13.47 -4.10
C ARG A 450 9.84 -12.94 -4.64
N ASN A 451 10.48 -13.67 -5.54
CA ASN A 451 11.75 -13.26 -6.12
C ASN A 451 11.61 -12.06 -7.07
N PHE A 452 10.52 -11.97 -7.82
CA PHE A 452 10.21 -10.80 -8.65
C PHE A 452 10.07 -9.53 -7.80
N LEU A 453 9.25 -9.56 -6.75
CA LEU A 453 9.07 -8.44 -5.83
C LEU A 453 10.37 -8.11 -5.06
N ARG A 454 11.11 -9.14 -4.63
CA ARG A 454 12.40 -9.00 -3.95
C ARG A 454 13.45 -8.31 -4.82
N LEU A 455 13.49 -8.63 -6.12
CA LEU A 455 14.46 -8.09 -7.07
C LEU A 455 13.98 -6.82 -7.79
N THR A 456 12.82 -6.28 -7.43
CA THR A 456 12.34 -5.00 -7.93
C THR A 456 13.16 -3.86 -7.34
N ALA A 457 13.92 -3.20 -8.20
CA ALA A 457 14.90 -2.20 -7.81
C ALA A 457 14.28 -0.84 -7.49
N PRO A 458 14.95 -0.05 -6.64
CA PRO A 458 14.71 1.37 -6.50
C PRO A 458 14.92 2.13 -7.84
N PRO A 459 14.12 3.17 -8.16
CA PRO A 459 14.49 4.11 -9.21
C PRO A 459 15.72 4.92 -8.78
N GLU A 460 16.44 5.44 -9.77
CA GLU A 460 17.48 6.44 -9.57
C GLU A 460 16.83 7.77 -9.13
N PHE A 461 17.59 8.57 -8.38
CA PHE A 461 17.18 9.91 -8.00
C PHE A 461 16.93 10.79 -9.22
N GLY A 462 16.09 11.79 -9.04
CA GLY A 462 15.83 12.78 -10.06
C GLY A 462 17.09 13.59 -10.42
N PRO A 463 17.12 14.19 -11.62
CA PRO A 463 18.31 14.85 -12.15
C PRO A 463 18.78 16.02 -11.29
N ASN A 464 17.86 16.73 -10.63
CA ASN A 464 18.22 17.88 -9.80
C ASN A 464 18.88 17.41 -8.49
N LEU A 465 18.36 16.34 -7.88
CA LEU A 465 18.97 15.74 -6.71
C LEU A 465 20.34 15.13 -7.07
N LEU A 466 20.44 14.41 -8.19
CA LEU A 466 21.73 13.89 -8.66
C LEU A 466 22.76 14.99 -8.91
N ALA A 467 22.35 16.13 -9.47
CA ALA A 467 23.26 17.26 -9.66
C ALA A 467 23.80 17.81 -8.32
N VAL A 468 23.01 17.75 -7.24
CA VAL A 468 23.44 18.09 -5.87
C VAL A 468 24.36 17.01 -5.32
N LEU A 469 23.95 15.74 -5.40
CA LEU A 469 24.68 14.61 -4.84
C LEU A 469 25.99 14.28 -5.56
N ASN A 470 26.19 14.72 -6.81
CA ASN A 470 27.45 14.55 -7.54
C ASN A 470 28.40 15.76 -7.40
N SER A 471 27.96 16.84 -6.76
CA SER A 471 28.82 18.02 -6.60
C SER A 471 29.98 17.72 -5.65
N LYS A 472 31.09 18.47 -5.77
CA LYS A 472 32.25 18.35 -4.89
C LYS A 472 31.85 18.52 -3.41
N ASN A 473 30.97 19.48 -3.12
CA ASN A 473 30.39 19.69 -1.79
C ASN A 473 28.85 19.81 -1.88
N PRO A 474 28.10 18.72 -1.63
CA PRO A 474 26.65 18.68 -1.69
C PRO A 474 25.96 19.62 -0.69
N SER A 475 26.65 19.98 0.39
CA SER A 475 26.14 20.90 1.42
C SER A 475 26.43 22.37 1.11
N GLN A 476 27.29 22.67 0.12
CA GLN A 476 27.58 24.06 -0.26
C GLN A 476 26.33 24.68 -0.92
N PRO A 477 25.82 25.82 -0.41
CA PRO A 477 24.65 26.47 -0.99
C PRO A 477 24.83 26.74 -2.48
N ARG A 478 23.86 26.30 -3.28
CA ARG A 478 23.85 26.60 -4.72
C ARG A 478 23.27 27.99 -4.96
N SER A 479 23.93 28.76 -5.82
CA SER A 479 23.48 30.09 -6.22
C SER A 479 22.33 30.03 -7.23
N GLY A 480 21.47 31.05 -7.17
CA GLY A 480 20.36 31.27 -8.11
C GLY A 480 19.06 30.54 -7.77
N TYR A 481 17.96 31.02 -8.34
CA TYR A 481 16.62 30.45 -8.19
C TYR A 481 16.38 29.31 -9.21
N ASN A 482 17.15 28.22 -9.11
CA ASN A 482 16.98 27.05 -9.97
C ASN A 482 16.45 25.83 -9.18
N ARG A 483 16.00 24.82 -9.93
CA ARG A 483 15.38 23.61 -9.36
C ARG A 483 16.33 22.82 -8.47
N ALA A 484 17.61 22.72 -8.81
CA ALA A 484 18.61 22.02 -7.98
C ALA A 484 18.86 22.74 -6.64
N ALA A 485 18.82 24.07 -6.61
CA ALA A 485 18.88 24.84 -5.36
C ALA A 485 17.63 24.61 -4.50
N SER A 486 16.44 24.57 -5.10
CA SER A 486 15.19 24.22 -4.40
C SER A 486 15.26 22.81 -3.79
N VAL A 487 15.71 21.82 -4.58
CA VAL A 487 15.85 20.42 -4.13
C VAL A 487 16.89 20.28 -3.01
N GLN A 488 18.02 21.00 -3.11
CA GLN A 488 19.02 21.05 -2.05
C GLN A 488 18.42 21.62 -0.75
N ARG A 489 17.72 22.75 -0.85
CA ARG A 489 17.04 23.39 0.28
C ARG A 489 15.98 22.46 0.89
N GLY A 490 15.20 21.78 0.05
CA GLY A 490 14.21 20.80 0.45
C GLY A 490 14.81 19.64 1.23
N ALA A 491 15.90 19.05 0.73
CA ALA A 491 16.60 17.96 1.42
C ALA A 491 17.14 18.41 2.79
N GLN A 492 17.70 19.62 2.87
CA GLN A 492 18.17 20.19 4.14
C GLN A 492 17.01 20.42 5.12
N LEU A 493 15.90 21.01 4.66
CA LEU A 493 14.70 21.23 5.48
C LEU A 493 14.08 19.91 5.94
N PHE A 494 14.11 18.87 5.10
CA PHE A 494 13.66 17.53 5.45
C PHE A 494 14.52 16.92 6.57
N GLY A 495 15.79 17.31 6.67
CA GLY A 495 16.76 16.90 7.70
C GLY A 495 17.90 16.00 7.18
N ILE A 496 18.17 15.99 5.86
CA ILE A 496 19.15 15.09 5.23
C ILE A 496 20.56 15.69 5.26
N ASP A 497 21.55 15.09 5.95
CA ASP A 497 22.96 15.44 5.71
C ASP A 497 23.35 15.05 4.27
N LEU A 498 23.38 16.03 3.38
CA LEU A 498 23.65 15.85 1.96
C LEU A 498 25.03 15.26 1.67
N THR A 499 26.02 15.51 2.52
CA THR A 499 27.36 14.92 2.36
C THR A 499 27.32 13.45 2.72
N ALA A 500 26.74 13.11 3.88
CA ALA A 500 26.56 11.73 4.33
C ALA A 500 25.74 10.91 3.33
N PHE A 501 24.65 11.52 2.84
CA PHE A 501 23.74 10.92 1.89
C PHE A 501 24.44 10.66 0.55
N ALA A 502 25.15 11.65 0.02
CA ALA A 502 25.91 11.48 -1.22
C ALA A 502 26.97 10.38 -1.08
N ASN A 503 27.74 10.36 0.02
CA ASN A 503 28.79 9.36 0.25
C ASN A 503 28.24 7.92 0.29
N ARG A 504 27.02 7.73 0.82
CA ARG A 504 26.36 6.41 0.91
C ARG A 504 25.65 6.01 -0.38
N MET A 505 25.15 6.97 -1.14
CA MET A 505 24.28 6.70 -2.30
C MET A 505 24.97 6.76 -3.66
N ILE A 506 26.05 7.52 -3.78
CA ILE A 506 26.79 7.69 -5.03
C ILE A 506 27.97 6.71 -5.08
N PRO A 507 28.02 5.79 -6.07
CA PRO A 507 29.14 4.87 -6.23
C PRO A 507 30.49 5.58 -6.25
N GLY A 508 31.47 5.03 -5.52
CA GLY A 508 32.84 5.56 -5.45
C GLY A 508 33.03 6.80 -4.59
N ARG A 509 31.97 7.36 -3.99
CA ARG A 509 32.05 8.60 -3.21
C ARG A 509 32.45 8.40 -1.74
N MET A 510 32.16 7.24 -1.16
CA MET A 510 32.54 6.93 0.22
C MET A 510 34.08 6.95 0.38
N PRO A 511 34.64 7.74 1.31
CA PRO A 511 36.08 7.72 1.58
C PRO A 511 36.54 6.35 2.12
N SER A 512 37.78 5.97 1.85
CA SER A 512 38.34 4.67 2.28
C SER A 512 38.33 4.44 3.79
N GLY A 513 38.48 5.51 4.59
CA GLY A 513 38.39 5.48 6.06
C GLY A 513 36.97 5.69 6.62
N GLY A 514 35.95 5.74 5.75
CA GLY A 514 34.62 6.22 6.11
C GLY A 514 34.56 7.75 6.21
N ASP A 515 33.38 8.28 6.49
CA ASP A 515 33.13 9.73 6.55
C ASP A 515 33.00 10.28 7.97
N GLY A 516 33.36 9.48 8.98
CA GLY A 516 33.29 9.82 10.40
C GLY A 516 31.88 10.02 10.94
N ARG A 517 30.83 9.75 10.14
CA ARG A 517 29.42 9.94 10.52
C ARG A 517 28.79 8.64 10.97
N ASN A 518 27.68 8.75 11.70
CA ASN A 518 26.90 7.58 12.09
C ASN A 518 26.53 6.76 10.84
N PRO A 519 26.84 5.45 10.82
CA PRO A 519 26.49 4.62 9.68
C PRO A 519 24.97 4.53 9.48
N ASN A 520 24.17 4.36 10.53
CA ASN A 520 22.72 4.17 10.49
C ASN A 520 21.89 5.44 10.32
N ALA A 521 22.50 6.62 10.47
CA ALA A 521 21.76 7.86 10.47
C ALA A 521 22.44 8.90 9.58
N ILE A 522 21.66 9.53 8.70
CA ILE A 522 22.11 10.66 7.86
C ILE A 522 22.13 11.95 8.68
N ASN A 523 22.66 11.85 9.90
CA ASN A 523 22.58 12.85 10.97
C ASN A 523 23.15 14.19 10.51
N GLN A 524 22.35 15.23 10.70
CA GLN A 524 22.82 16.60 10.72
C GLN A 524 23.04 17.05 12.16
N SER A 525 23.82 18.11 12.35
CA SER A 525 23.79 18.90 13.59
C SER A 525 22.46 19.63 13.79
N ASP A 526 21.67 19.78 12.72
CA ASP A 526 20.38 20.47 12.68
C ASP A 526 19.40 19.73 11.76
N HIS A 527 18.31 19.19 12.29
CA HIS A 527 17.31 18.43 11.55
C HIS A 527 16.23 19.30 10.90
N MET A 528 16.26 20.63 11.10
CA MET A 528 15.30 21.57 10.53
C MET A 528 13.84 21.16 10.81
N VAL A 529 13.02 20.81 9.81
CA VAL A 529 11.64 20.35 10.05
C VAL A 529 11.62 19.01 10.79
N SER A 530 12.64 18.18 10.56
CA SER A 530 12.82 16.83 11.11
C SER A 530 11.90 15.76 10.50
N CYS A 531 11.57 15.86 9.20
CA CYS A 531 10.86 14.79 8.50
C CYS A 531 11.65 13.46 8.52
N VAL A 532 12.98 13.52 8.59
CA VAL A 532 13.86 12.35 8.74
C VAL A 532 13.63 11.54 10.02
N SER A 533 13.01 12.12 11.05
CA SER A 533 12.69 11.41 12.31
C SER A 533 11.72 10.26 12.09
N CYS A 534 10.77 10.41 11.15
CA CYS A 534 9.81 9.36 10.78
C CYS A 534 10.15 8.69 9.44
N HIS A 535 10.87 9.37 8.54
CA HIS A 535 11.15 8.87 7.19
C HIS A 535 12.63 8.56 7.02
N THR A 536 13.08 7.48 7.65
CA THR A 536 14.51 7.16 7.70
C THR A 536 15.07 6.90 6.29
N PRO A 537 15.96 7.79 5.80
CA PRO A 537 16.29 7.87 4.38
C PRO A 537 17.18 6.73 3.86
N VAL A 538 18.15 6.29 4.68
CA VAL A 538 19.11 5.24 4.31
C VAL A 538 19.21 4.21 5.41
N GLN A 539 19.11 2.95 5.01
CA GLN A 539 19.24 1.79 5.89
C GLN A 539 20.44 0.95 5.46
N ARG A 540 21.04 0.25 6.41
CA ARG A 540 22.05 -0.78 6.11
C ARG A 540 21.35 -2.10 5.88
N THR A 541 21.85 -2.89 4.93
CA THR A 541 21.42 -4.28 4.79
C THR A 541 22.50 -5.22 5.34
N GLY A 542 22.04 -6.30 5.97
CA GLY A 542 22.86 -7.44 6.37
C GLY A 542 23.08 -8.40 5.21
N ARG A 543 23.24 -9.69 5.51
CA ARG A 543 23.18 -10.73 4.49
C ARG A 543 21.73 -10.95 4.08
N SER A 544 21.47 -10.94 2.77
CA SER A 544 20.13 -11.14 2.22
C SER A 544 19.54 -12.50 2.63
N PRO A 545 18.27 -12.53 3.07
CA PRO A 545 17.51 -13.75 3.35
C PRO A 545 17.27 -14.66 2.13
N ALA A 546 17.59 -14.19 0.92
CA ALA A 546 17.59 -15.02 -0.28
C ALA A 546 18.66 -16.14 -0.27
N PHE A 547 19.55 -16.16 0.73
CA PHE A 547 20.58 -17.18 0.82
C PHE A 547 19.99 -18.56 1.05
N GLY A 548 20.34 -19.50 0.17
CA GLY A 548 19.81 -20.86 0.22
C GLY A 548 18.46 -21.03 -0.49
N ASP A 549 17.87 -19.98 -1.07
CA ASP A 549 16.62 -20.08 -1.82
C ASP A 549 16.84 -20.88 -3.12
N PRO A 550 16.33 -22.13 -3.21
CA PRO A 550 16.58 -23.00 -4.35
C PRO A 550 15.84 -22.52 -5.62
N SER A 551 14.80 -21.69 -5.47
CA SER A 551 14.06 -21.13 -6.61
C SER A 551 14.90 -20.15 -7.44
N LEU A 552 15.95 -19.58 -6.87
CA LEU A 552 16.94 -18.76 -7.60
C LEU A 552 17.91 -19.61 -8.44
N GLY A 553 18.15 -20.87 -8.04
CA GLY A 553 19.06 -21.84 -8.68
C GLY A 553 20.52 -21.36 -8.79
N ALA A 554 21.19 -21.69 -9.90
CA ALA A 554 22.65 -21.57 -10.02
C ALA A 554 23.21 -20.15 -9.74
N ASP A 555 22.45 -19.10 -10.07
CA ASP A 555 22.83 -17.70 -9.87
C ASP A 555 22.38 -17.11 -8.51
N ALA A 556 21.93 -17.95 -7.57
CA ALA A 556 21.47 -17.50 -6.25
C ALA A 556 22.51 -16.65 -5.51
N ALA A 557 23.79 -17.01 -5.59
CA ALA A 557 24.87 -16.24 -4.97
C ALA A 557 24.96 -14.80 -5.49
N SER A 558 24.74 -14.61 -6.79
CA SER A 558 24.71 -13.28 -7.42
C SER A 558 23.53 -12.47 -6.89
N VAL A 559 22.33 -13.07 -6.83
CA VAL A 559 21.12 -12.43 -6.28
C VAL A 559 21.29 -12.04 -4.81
N VAL A 560 21.82 -12.94 -3.98
CA VAL A 560 22.14 -12.64 -2.58
C VAL A 560 23.10 -11.46 -2.49
N ASN A 561 24.13 -11.44 -3.33
CA ASN A 561 25.10 -10.36 -3.37
C ASN A 561 24.49 -9.02 -3.80
N ILE A 562 23.43 -8.99 -4.63
CA ILE A 562 22.72 -7.76 -5.05
C ILE A 562 22.09 -7.02 -3.85
N LEU A 563 21.54 -7.78 -2.90
CA LEU A 563 20.77 -7.22 -1.78
C LEU A 563 21.58 -7.13 -0.47
N SER A 564 22.65 -7.91 -0.34
CA SER A 564 23.44 -7.97 0.90
C SER A 564 24.40 -6.79 1.06
N TYR A 565 24.63 -6.31 2.27
CA TYR A 565 25.68 -5.33 2.56
C TYR A 565 25.55 -4.05 1.72
N ARG A 566 24.35 -3.45 1.72
CA ARG A 566 24.02 -2.23 0.99
C ARG A 566 23.75 -1.05 1.90
N TRP A 567 24.08 0.12 1.38
CA TRP A 567 23.37 1.36 1.72
C TRP A 567 22.11 1.44 0.86
N ALA A 568 20.95 1.24 1.47
CA ALA A 568 19.65 1.17 0.79
C ALA A 568 18.85 2.47 1.00
N PRO A 569 18.41 3.18 -0.07
CA PRO A 569 17.65 4.42 0.05
C PRO A 569 16.17 4.18 0.37
N ILE A 570 15.85 3.54 1.48
CA ILE A 570 14.48 3.06 1.76
C ILE A 570 13.47 4.20 1.95
N PHE A 571 13.88 5.34 2.54
CA PHE A 571 12.99 6.45 2.91
C PHE A 571 11.65 5.96 3.47
N SER A 572 11.69 5.13 4.51
CA SER A 572 10.51 4.54 5.13
C SER A 572 10.64 4.63 6.64
N ASP A 573 9.50 4.63 7.30
CA ASP A 573 9.46 4.31 8.71
C ASP A 573 9.53 2.79 8.90
N LEU A 574 10.37 2.33 9.82
CA LEU A 574 10.45 0.93 10.26
C LEU A 574 9.82 0.73 11.63
N LEU A 575 9.57 1.83 12.35
CA LEU A 575 8.90 1.86 13.62
C LEU A 575 7.42 2.25 13.40
N LEU A 576 6.63 2.04 14.43
CA LEU A 576 5.25 2.50 14.51
C LEU A 576 5.22 3.80 15.32
N HIS A 577 4.47 4.78 14.86
CA HIS A 577 4.17 6.02 15.57
C HIS A 577 2.66 6.26 15.58
N LYS A 578 2.17 7.11 16.48
CA LYS A 578 0.73 7.39 16.56
C LYS A 578 0.27 8.37 15.50
N GLY A 579 -0.78 8.02 14.76
CA GLY A 579 -1.46 8.90 13.82
C GLY A 579 -2.52 9.79 14.50
N PRO A 580 -3.05 10.80 13.79
CA PRO A 580 -4.13 11.63 14.30
C PRO A 580 -5.46 10.86 14.38
N ILE A 581 -6.19 11.05 15.47
CA ILE A 581 -7.46 10.37 15.76
C ILE A 581 -8.61 11.37 15.74
N ILE A 582 -9.72 10.99 15.11
CA ILE A 582 -11.02 11.67 15.29
C ILE A 582 -12.01 10.66 15.83
N ASP A 583 -12.33 10.80 17.11
CA ASP A 583 -13.22 9.89 17.83
C ASP A 583 -14.57 9.71 17.15
N ALA A 584 -15.20 10.78 16.67
CA ALA A 584 -16.48 10.68 15.95
C ALA A 584 -16.41 9.74 14.73
N GLU A 585 -15.33 9.84 13.94
CA GLU A 585 -15.11 8.98 12.76
C GLU A 585 -14.68 7.56 13.17
N ARG A 586 -13.92 7.43 14.26
CA ARG A 586 -13.40 6.15 14.77
C ARG A 586 -14.47 5.32 15.49
N PHE A 587 -15.40 5.96 16.21
CA PHE A 587 -16.50 5.33 16.95
C PHE A 587 -17.72 5.05 16.08
N ALA A 588 -17.80 5.67 14.90
CA ALA A 588 -18.92 5.46 14.01
C ALA A 588 -19.00 3.98 13.59
N PRO A 589 -20.19 3.34 13.66
CA PRO A 589 -20.36 1.95 13.27
C PRO A 589 -20.21 1.71 11.76
N THR A 590 -20.16 2.80 10.99
CA THR A 590 -19.92 2.82 9.54
C THR A 590 -19.01 3.97 9.18
N PRO A 591 -18.18 3.85 8.13
CA PRO A 591 -17.31 4.94 7.69
C PRO A 591 -18.10 6.17 7.30
N ARG A 592 -17.37 7.30 7.20
CA ARG A 592 -17.92 8.54 6.66
C ARG A 592 -18.16 8.41 5.16
N ASP A 593 -19.39 8.65 4.71
CA ASP A 593 -19.68 8.79 3.29
C ASP A 593 -18.95 10.02 2.69
N PRO A 594 -18.68 10.02 1.37
CA PRO A 594 -18.12 11.18 0.68
C PRO A 594 -19.01 12.40 0.83
N ILE A 595 -18.40 13.56 1.12
CA ILE A 595 -19.10 14.85 1.17
C ILE A 595 -18.47 15.84 0.19
N LEU A 596 -19.31 16.70 -0.40
CA LEU A 596 -18.87 17.77 -1.27
C LEU A 596 -18.69 19.08 -0.50
N VAL A 597 -17.51 19.68 -0.63
CA VAL A 597 -17.20 20.99 -0.07
C VAL A 597 -16.76 21.92 -1.21
N SER A 598 -17.32 23.14 -1.23
CA SER A 598 -16.91 24.17 -2.20
C SER A 598 -15.57 24.75 -1.76
N ARG A 599 -14.56 24.69 -2.64
CA ARG A 599 -13.23 25.22 -2.38
C ARG A 599 -12.77 26.13 -3.50
N SER A 600 -12.20 27.27 -3.15
CA SER A 600 -11.51 28.13 -4.11
C SER A 600 -10.06 27.69 -4.28
N THR A 601 -9.54 27.85 -5.50
CA THR A 601 -8.11 27.79 -5.80
C THR A 601 -7.74 28.91 -6.77
N VAL A 602 -6.50 29.40 -6.70
CA VAL A 602 -5.99 30.43 -7.61
C VAL A 602 -5.19 29.75 -8.70
N VAL A 603 -5.60 29.92 -9.96
CA VAL A 603 -4.91 29.39 -11.14
C VAL A 603 -4.51 30.56 -12.02
N GLY A 604 -3.22 30.88 -12.04
CA GLY A 604 -2.72 32.10 -12.67
C GLY A 604 -3.26 33.33 -11.94
N SER A 605 -3.97 34.21 -12.66
CA SER A 605 -4.64 35.39 -12.10
C SER A 605 -6.10 35.15 -11.72
N ASN A 606 -6.66 33.96 -11.98
CA ASN A 606 -8.08 33.69 -11.80
C ASN A 606 -8.35 32.85 -10.55
N GLN A 607 -9.32 33.27 -9.74
CA GLN A 607 -9.88 32.44 -8.68
C GLN A 607 -10.97 31.53 -9.27
N LEU A 608 -10.77 30.22 -9.15
CA LEU A 608 -11.72 29.19 -9.60
C LEU A 608 -12.33 28.48 -8.39
N ASN A 609 -13.60 28.13 -8.50
CA ASN A 609 -14.33 27.38 -7.47
C ASN A 609 -14.57 25.94 -7.94
N PHE A 610 -14.24 24.97 -7.10
CA PHE A 610 -14.50 23.56 -7.33
C PHE A 610 -15.42 23.01 -6.24
N LYS A 611 -16.30 22.09 -6.61
CA LYS A 611 -16.83 21.11 -5.65
C LYS A 611 -15.77 20.05 -5.48
N THR A 612 -15.37 19.79 -4.25
CA THR A 612 -14.29 18.86 -3.94
C THR A 612 -14.79 17.76 -3.03
N TYR A 613 -14.29 16.54 -3.22
CA TYR A 613 -14.44 15.46 -2.25
C TYR A 613 -13.57 15.76 -1.04
N ASP A 614 -14.19 16.03 0.09
CA ASP A 614 -13.47 16.35 1.33
C ASP A 614 -12.79 15.11 1.90
N LEU A 615 -11.47 15.19 2.06
CA LEU A 615 -10.68 14.11 2.60
C LEU A 615 -10.94 13.93 4.11
N PRO A 616 -11.10 12.69 4.60
CA PRO A 616 -11.19 12.41 6.04
C PRO A 616 -9.86 12.73 6.73
N ARG A 617 -9.91 13.03 8.04
CA ARG A 617 -8.74 13.46 8.83
C ARG A 617 -8.33 12.41 9.85
N ASN A 618 -9.20 11.46 10.14
CA ASN A 618 -8.83 10.27 10.88
C ASN A 618 -7.93 9.40 10.00
N LEU A 619 -6.62 9.38 10.28
CA LEU A 619 -5.70 8.45 9.62
C LEU A 619 -5.58 7.12 10.36
N THR A 620 -6.34 6.96 11.44
CA THR A 620 -6.31 5.78 12.29
C THR A 620 -7.59 4.96 12.19
N ASP A 621 -7.48 3.65 12.26
CA ASP A 621 -8.64 2.75 12.22
C ASP A 621 -8.39 1.53 13.13
N ASP A 622 -9.37 0.73 13.46
CA ASP A 622 -9.14 -0.42 14.37
C ASP A 622 -9.06 -1.76 13.64
N ILE A 623 -8.76 -1.74 12.33
CA ILE A 623 -8.89 -2.93 11.46
C ILE A 623 -7.57 -3.49 10.97
N PHE A 624 -7.47 -4.81 11.06
CA PHE A 624 -6.26 -5.58 10.78
C PHE A 624 -6.58 -6.70 9.80
N SER A 625 -5.58 -7.49 9.39
CA SER A 625 -5.89 -8.74 8.70
C SER A 625 -6.47 -9.77 9.67
N ASN A 626 -6.82 -10.96 9.16
CA ASN A 626 -7.26 -12.13 9.93
C ASN A 626 -6.44 -12.48 11.20
N GLN A 627 -5.20 -12.00 11.31
CA GLN A 627 -4.37 -12.14 12.50
C GLN A 627 -3.79 -10.79 12.85
N LYS A 628 -3.70 -10.47 14.14
CA LYS A 628 -3.21 -9.18 14.57
C LYS A 628 -1.79 -9.26 15.15
N ALA A 629 -0.88 -8.47 14.60
CA ALA A 629 0.44 -8.19 15.15
C ALA A 629 0.37 -7.33 16.43
N THR A 630 1.53 -6.99 17.03
CA THR A 630 1.56 -6.16 18.24
C THR A 630 1.21 -4.68 18.02
N ALA A 631 1.03 -4.24 16.78
CA ALA A 631 0.58 -2.88 16.42
C ALA A 631 -0.86 -2.60 16.89
N LYS A 632 -1.07 -1.41 17.46
CA LYS A 632 -2.40 -0.90 17.85
C LYS A 632 -3.07 -0.14 16.70
N GLY A 633 -4.38 0.09 16.81
CA GLY A 633 -5.17 0.75 15.75
C GLY A 633 -4.76 2.21 15.47
N GLU A 634 -4.19 2.88 16.47
CA GLU A 634 -3.64 4.23 16.36
C GLU A 634 -2.19 4.27 15.90
N GLU A 635 -1.51 3.13 15.82
CA GLU A 635 -0.08 2.99 15.54
C GLU A 635 0.13 2.62 14.06
N PHE A 636 0.86 3.47 13.34
CA PHE A 636 1.14 3.33 11.91
C PHE A 636 2.61 3.58 11.61
N ARG A 637 3.04 3.11 10.44
CA ARG A 637 4.36 3.40 9.88
C ARG A 637 4.21 3.95 8.50
N THR A 638 5.05 4.91 8.09
CA THR A 638 5.11 5.51 6.73
C THR A 638 5.49 4.51 5.63
N PRO A 639 4.89 4.51 4.41
CA PRO A 639 5.34 3.60 3.37
C PRO A 639 6.65 4.17 2.80
N PRO A 640 7.42 3.38 2.04
CA PRO A 640 8.58 3.93 1.35
C PRO A 640 8.20 5.14 0.48
N LEU A 641 8.90 6.26 0.69
CA LEU A 641 8.78 7.49 -0.11
C LEU A 641 9.66 7.45 -1.36
N MET A 642 10.56 6.46 -1.44
CA MET A 642 11.44 6.27 -2.57
C MET A 642 10.63 6.07 -3.86
N GLY A 643 10.93 6.85 -4.90
CA GLY A 643 10.19 6.85 -6.15
C GLY A 643 8.81 7.49 -6.10
N ILE A 644 8.38 8.13 -5.00
CA ILE A 644 7.00 8.65 -4.86
C ILE A 644 6.61 9.65 -5.97
N GLY A 645 7.57 10.43 -6.47
CA GLY A 645 7.36 11.34 -7.60
C GLY A 645 7.19 10.65 -8.96
N LYS A 646 7.48 9.34 -9.05
CA LYS A 646 7.31 8.51 -10.25
C LYS A 646 6.12 7.58 -10.13
N VAL A 647 5.92 6.97 -8.96
CA VAL A 647 4.89 5.96 -8.73
C VAL A 647 3.49 6.54 -8.90
N GLY A 648 3.31 7.82 -8.53
CA GLY A 648 2.01 8.49 -8.63
C GLY A 648 1.07 8.15 -7.47
N PRO A 649 -0.16 8.67 -7.52
CA PRO A 649 -1.17 8.51 -6.48
C PRO A 649 -1.65 7.06 -6.31
N PRO A 650 -2.33 6.80 -5.18
CA PRO A 650 -2.58 7.75 -4.11
C PRO A 650 -1.34 8.00 -3.25
N PHE A 651 -1.28 9.21 -2.72
CA PHE A 651 -0.34 9.64 -1.71
C PHE A 651 -1.01 9.37 -0.35
N LEU A 652 -0.23 9.12 0.72
CA LEU A 652 -0.68 8.49 1.97
C LEU A 652 -0.90 6.97 1.92
N HIS A 653 -1.24 6.48 3.10
CA HIS A 653 -1.29 5.10 3.55
C HIS A 653 -2.55 4.37 3.16
N ASP A 654 -3.66 4.95 3.54
CA ASP A 654 -5.03 4.55 3.24
C ASP A 654 -5.43 4.90 1.80
N GLY A 655 -4.47 5.43 1.03
CA GLY A 655 -4.67 5.89 -0.32
C GLY A 655 -5.68 7.02 -0.44
N SER A 656 -5.93 7.80 0.62
CA SER A 656 -6.96 8.86 0.63
C SER A 656 -6.62 10.07 -0.19
N VAL A 657 -5.35 10.40 -0.38
CA VAL A 657 -4.95 11.52 -1.23
C VAL A 657 -4.73 11.03 -2.66
N TYR A 658 -5.68 11.25 -3.54
CA TYR A 658 -5.60 10.82 -4.93
C TYR A 658 -5.54 11.98 -5.93
N LEU A 659 -5.04 11.66 -7.13
CA LEU A 659 -4.97 12.58 -8.27
C LEU A 659 -5.24 11.79 -9.56
N SER A 660 -6.41 11.99 -10.16
CA SER A 660 -6.82 11.24 -11.36
C SER A 660 -7.22 12.16 -12.49
N THR A 661 -6.89 11.79 -13.72
CA THR A 661 -7.37 12.46 -14.95
C THR A 661 -8.89 12.57 -15.04
N LEU A 662 -9.62 11.70 -14.32
CA LEU A 662 -11.07 11.61 -14.39
C LEU A 662 -11.78 12.60 -13.46
N THR A 663 -11.16 12.94 -12.33
CA THR A 663 -11.75 13.80 -11.30
C THR A 663 -11.06 15.16 -11.16
N ARG A 664 -9.81 15.29 -11.60
CA ARG A 664 -8.97 16.51 -11.46
C ARG A 664 -9.67 17.80 -11.88
N ASP A 665 -10.42 17.76 -12.98
CA ASP A 665 -11.00 18.95 -13.60
C ASP A 665 -12.53 19.09 -13.37
N THR A 666 -13.15 18.13 -12.67
CA THR A 666 -14.59 18.09 -12.41
C THR A 666 -14.89 18.17 -10.92
N THR A 667 -14.48 17.15 -10.16
CA THR A 667 -14.69 17.03 -8.71
C THR A 667 -13.44 16.47 -8.05
N PRO A 668 -12.36 17.26 -7.95
CA PRO A 668 -11.09 16.79 -7.39
C PRO A 668 -11.21 16.52 -5.88
N ALA A 669 -10.24 15.80 -5.33
CA ALA A 669 -10.04 15.73 -3.87
C ALA A 669 -9.74 17.13 -3.30
N GLY A 670 -10.10 17.36 -2.04
CA GLY A 670 -9.82 18.63 -1.38
C GLY A 670 -9.67 18.52 0.14
N THR A 671 -8.85 19.42 0.68
CA THR A 671 -8.64 19.59 2.12
C THR A 671 -8.20 21.05 2.39
N VAL A 672 -7.47 21.30 3.48
CA VAL A 672 -6.85 22.59 3.80
C VAL A 672 -5.35 22.44 4.06
N PHE A 673 -4.60 23.52 3.97
CA PHE A 673 -3.18 23.57 4.32
C PHE A 673 -2.84 24.84 5.09
N THR A 674 -1.72 24.85 5.81
CA THR A 674 -1.25 26.00 6.58
C THR A 674 0.22 26.29 6.27
N ASN A 675 0.58 27.57 6.23
CA ASN A 675 1.97 28.03 6.13
C ASN A 675 2.18 29.28 7.00
N SER A 676 3.36 29.89 6.93
CA SER A 676 3.69 31.06 7.76
C SER A 676 2.77 32.27 7.54
N GLU A 677 2.09 32.34 6.39
CA GLU A 677 1.30 33.48 5.93
C GLU A 677 -0.21 33.27 6.08
N VAL A 678 -0.70 32.02 6.03
CA VAL A 678 -2.13 31.70 6.08
C VAL A 678 -2.41 30.43 6.87
N THR A 679 -3.49 30.45 7.66
CA THR A 679 -4.01 29.30 8.40
C THR A 679 -5.17 28.68 7.65
N ASN A 680 -5.14 27.36 7.49
CA ASN A 680 -6.19 26.55 6.86
C ASN A 680 -6.71 27.12 5.51
N ALA A 681 -5.80 27.45 4.59
CA ALA A 681 -6.17 27.82 3.22
C ALA A 681 -6.77 26.62 2.46
N PRO A 682 -7.76 26.84 1.57
CA PRO A 682 -8.34 25.75 0.79
C PRO A 682 -7.28 25.09 -0.11
N LEU A 683 -7.24 23.77 -0.12
CA LEU A 683 -6.40 22.96 -0.99
C LEU A 683 -7.27 22.14 -1.93
N VAL A 684 -7.15 22.41 -3.24
CA VAL A 684 -7.80 21.64 -4.31
C VAL A 684 -6.73 20.80 -5.00
N ILE A 685 -6.84 19.48 -4.94
CA ILE A 685 -5.78 18.58 -5.42
C ILE A 685 -5.89 18.42 -6.94
N ARG A 686 -5.03 19.14 -7.69
CA ARG A 686 -5.01 19.09 -9.16
C ARG A 686 -3.64 18.78 -9.76
N SER A 687 -2.61 18.78 -8.93
CA SER A 687 -1.23 18.47 -9.29
C SER A 687 -0.59 17.51 -8.28
N VAL A 688 0.56 16.93 -8.66
CA VAL A 688 1.38 16.11 -7.75
C VAL A 688 1.83 16.95 -6.53
N ASP A 689 2.06 18.24 -6.73
CA ASP A 689 2.49 19.15 -5.67
C ASP A 689 1.36 19.37 -4.65
N ASP A 690 0.12 19.56 -5.11
CA ASP A 690 -1.05 19.67 -4.23
C ASP A 690 -1.27 18.37 -3.46
N ALA A 691 -1.10 17.23 -4.12
CA ALA A 691 -1.29 15.92 -3.52
C ALA A 691 -0.21 15.62 -2.46
N LEU A 692 1.06 15.90 -2.74
CA LEU A 692 2.13 15.78 -1.74
C LEU A 692 1.92 16.76 -0.57
N ARG A 693 1.45 17.99 -0.84
CA ARG A 693 1.11 18.95 0.22
C ARG A 693 -0.03 18.44 1.10
N ALA A 694 -1.10 17.92 0.51
CA ALA A 694 -2.21 17.33 1.25
C ALA A 694 -1.75 16.14 2.10
N ALA A 695 -0.90 15.28 1.53
CA ALA A 695 -0.32 14.16 2.25
C ALA A 695 0.52 14.63 3.44
N ILE A 696 1.38 15.64 3.29
CA ILE A 696 2.15 16.21 4.42
C ILE A 696 1.21 16.77 5.48
N GLU A 697 0.22 17.58 5.12
CA GLU A 697 -0.71 18.21 6.07
C GLU A 697 -1.51 17.20 6.90
N LEU A 698 -1.95 16.11 6.27
CA LEU A 698 -2.76 15.09 6.94
C LEU A 698 -1.99 14.27 7.99
N HIS A 699 -0.65 14.39 8.07
CA HIS A 699 0.11 13.75 9.15
C HIS A 699 -0.24 14.28 10.54
N ASP A 700 -0.94 15.40 10.67
CA ASP A 700 -1.56 15.87 11.91
C ASP A 700 -2.96 16.46 11.65
N LEU A 701 -3.73 16.68 12.71
CA LEU A 701 -4.98 17.43 12.61
C LEU A 701 -4.73 18.86 12.07
N PRO A 702 -5.71 19.48 11.38
CA PRO A 702 -5.60 20.87 10.94
C PRO A 702 -5.25 21.83 12.09
N ALA A 703 -4.65 22.98 11.76
CA ALA A 703 -4.38 24.00 12.75
C ALA A 703 -5.70 24.54 13.33
N PRO A 704 -5.77 24.94 14.61
CA PRO A 704 -6.90 25.72 15.11
C PRO A 704 -6.97 27.05 14.35
N ASP A 705 -8.18 27.52 14.07
CA ASP A 705 -8.38 28.79 13.39
C ASP A 705 -7.86 29.96 14.25
N ASP A 706 -7.20 30.91 13.59
CA ASP A 706 -6.63 32.12 14.16
C ASP A 706 -6.90 33.36 13.30
N TYR A 707 -6.23 34.48 13.59
CA TYR A 707 -6.37 35.73 12.84
C TYR A 707 -5.85 35.66 11.39
N LYS A 708 -5.05 34.64 11.04
CA LYS A 708 -4.56 34.37 9.67
C LYS A 708 -5.44 33.38 8.92
N THR A 709 -6.54 32.91 9.52
CA THR A 709 -7.45 31.95 8.88
C THR A 709 -7.94 32.48 7.54
N SER A 710 -7.79 31.65 6.52
CA SER A 710 -8.24 31.96 5.17
C SER A 710 -9.73 32.24 5.13
N LYS A 711 -10.10 33.37 4.52
CA LYS A 711 -11.50 33.74 4.25
C LYS A 711 -11.98 33.27 2.87
N LEU A 712 -11.12 32.63 2.09
CA LEU A 712 -11.51 32.06 0.80
C LEU A 712 -12.50 30.91 1.02
N PRO A 713 -13.48 30.71 0.11
CA PRO A 713 -14.39 29.58 0.15
C PRO A 713 -13.67 28.24 0.39
N GLY A 714 -14.10 27.54 1.44
CA GLY A 714 -13.54 26.24 1.84
C GLY A 714 -12.20 26.29 2.57
N GLY A 715 -11.76 27.48 2.99
CA GLY A 715 -10.74 27.66 4.04
C GLY A 715 -11.34 27.66 5.45
N GLY A 716 -10.48 27.71 6.46
CA GLY A 716 -10.84 27.52 7.87
C GLY A 716 -10.87 26.06 8.30
N CYS A 717 -11.23 25.81 9.56
CA CYS A 717 -11.34 24.45 10.08
C CYS A 717 -12.29 23.63 9.18
N PRO A 718 -11.86 22.47 8.65
CA PRO A 718 -12.65 21.74 7.64
C PRO A 718 -13.73 20.88 8.29
N VAL A 719 -14.64 21.54 9.02
CA VAL A 719 -15.79 20.92 9.67
C VAL A 719 -16.82 20.50 8.62
N PRO A 720 -17.37 19.28 8.69
CA PRO A 720 -18.49 18.87 7.84
C PRO A 720 -19.67 19.85 7.98
N PRO A 721 -20.39 20.18 6.90
CA PRO A 721 -21.56 21.05 6.99
C PRO A 721 -22.55 20.59 8.07
N GLY A 722 -22.86 21.47 9.03
CA GLY A 722 -23.76 21.16 10.15
C GLY A 722 -23.16 20.26 11.24
N GLY A 723 -21.85 20.01 11.24
CA GLY A 723 -21.15 19.24 12.27
C GLY A 723 -21.47 17.74 12.29
N LYS A 724 -22.14 17.25 11.25
CA LYS A 724 -22.62 15.86 11.15
C LYS A 724 -22.50 15.36 9.73
N VAL A 725 -22.27 14.05 9.58
CA VAL A 725 -22.40 13.35 8.30
C VAL A 725 -23.50 12.31 8.43
N PHE A 726 -24.48 12.39 7.54
CA PHE A 726 -25.59 11.44 7.45
C PHE A 726 -25.30 10.46 6.32
N ASN A 727 -25.09 9.20 6.67
CA ASN A 727 -24.92 8.15 5.67
C ASN A 727 -26.28 7.76 5.10
N LYS A 728 -26.36 7.30 3.84
CA LYS A 728 -27.66 6.94 3.23
C LYS A 728 -28.37 5.76 3.89
N ILE A 729 -27.65 5.01 4.72
CA ILE A 729 -28.19 3.93 5.55
C ILE A 729 -28.73 4.39 6.91
N GLY A 730 -28.78 5.71 7.15
CA GLY A 730 -29.39 6.31 8.36
C GLY A 730 -28.46 6.47 9.55
N ASN A 731 -27.22 5.99 9.47
CA ASN A 731 -26.20 6.25 10.49
C ASN A 731 -25.74 7.71 10.46
N VAL A 732 -25.49 8.27 11.63
CA VAL A 732 -25.02 9.64 11.80
C VAL A 732 -23.65 9.63 12.46
N ILE A 733 -22.68 10.23 11.79
CA ILE A 733 -21.37 10.56 12.38
C ILE A 733 -21.50 11.97 12.94
N ASN A 734 -21.59 12.07 14.26
CA ASN A 734 -21.81 13.34 14.95
C ASN A 734 -20.54 13.80 15.65
N TYR A 735 -20.03 14.97 15.26
CA TYR A 735 -18.80 15.53 15.82
C TYR A 735 -19.04 16.31 17.13
N GLY A 736 -20.27 16.23 17.68
CA GLY A 736 -20.63 16.82 18.95
C GLY A 736 -21.16 18.26 18.83
N SER A 737 -21.26 18.94 19.97
CA SER A 737 -21.72 20.34 20.03
C SER A 737 -20.67 21.36 19.61
N SER A 738 -19.38 20.95 19.59
CA SER A 738 -18.24 21.77 19.16
C SER A 738 -17.36 20.99 18.17
N PRO A 739 -17.83 20.72 16.94
CA PRO A 739 -17.08 19.98 15.93
C PRO A 739 -15.68 20.55 15.64
N GLU A 740 -15.53 21.88 15.71
CA GLU A 740 -14.26 22.59 15.53
C GLU A 740 -13.24 22.17 16.59
N ASP A 741 -13.67 21.98 17.85
CA ASP A 741 -12.80 21.56 18.95
C ASP A 741 -12.33 20.09 18.80
N VAL A 742 -13.02 19.29 17.99
CA VAL A 742 -12.66 17.90 17.69
C VAL A 742 -11.74 17.82 16.47
N ILE A 743 -12.03 18.59 15.42
CA ILE A 743 -11.29 18.54 14.15
C ILE A 743 -10.05 19.43 14.19
N CYS A 744 -10.16 20.62 14.78
CA CYS A 744 -9.09 21.61 14.90
C CYS A 744 -8.89 22.00 16.36
N PRO A 745 -8.64 21.04 17.26
CA PRO A 745 -8.55 21.31 18.68
C PRO A 745 -7.52 22.40 18.96
N PRO A 746 -7.82 23.37 19.86
CA PRO A 746 -6.82 24.31 20.35
C PRO A 746 -5.60 23.56 20.84
N TYR A 747 -4.41 24.07 20.55
CA TYR A 747 -3.16 23.35 20.82
C TYR A 747 -2.92 23.03 22.30
N SER A 748 -3.43 23.86 23.21
CA SER A 748 -3.34 23.65 24.66
C SER A 748 -4.41 22.73 25.25
N SER A 749 -5.42 22.35 24.46
CA SER A 749 -6.56 21.55 24.93
C SER A 749 -6.15 20.12 25.31
N ALA A 750 -6.98 19.44 26.10
CA ALA A 750 -6.80 18.03 26.43
C ALA A 750 -6.88 17.14 25.17
N ILE A 751 -7.79 17.46 24.24
CA ILE A 751 -7.95 16.75 22.97
C ILE A 751 -6.66 16.81 22.15
N SER A 752 -6.04 17.98 22.00
CA SER A 752 -4.76 18.12 21.29
C SER A 752 -3.64 17.24 21.86
N LYS A 753 -3.66 16.92 23.16
CA LYS A 753 -2.62 16.09 23.79
C LYS A 753 -2.76 14.60 23.49
N THR A 754 -3.97 14.13 23.21
CA THR A 754 -4.28 12.70 23.04
C THR A 754 -4.63 12.33 21.60
N HIS A 755 -5.12 13.27 20.79
CA HIS A 755 -5.67 13.00 19.45
C HIS A 755 -4.82 13.52 18.30
N ARG A 756 -3.92 14.48 18.55
CA ARG A 756 -2.95 14.90 17.53
C ARG A 756 -1.86 13.85 17.38
N SER A 757 -1.35 13.76 16.16
CA SER A 757 -0.30 12.83 15.77
C SER A 757 0.98 13.03 16.58
N GLU A 758 1.83 12.01 16.64
CA GLU A 758 3.22 12.21 17.08
C GLU A 758 3.99 13.14 16.14
N ALA A 759 3.62 13.19 14.86
CA ALA A 759 4.22 14.12 13.90
C ALA A 759 3.82 15.60 14.10
N ARG A 760 2.97 15.94 15.07
CA ARG A 760 2.43 17.30 15.28
C ARG A 760 3.50 18.40 15.41
N GLU A 761 4.65 18.11 16.01
CA GLU A 761 5.74 19.08 16.12
C GLU A 761 6.45 19.29 14.78
N VAL A 762 6.72 18.20 14.04
CA VAL A 762 7.25 18.23 12.67
C VAL A 762 6.29 19.02 11.76
N ILE A 763 5.00 18.75 11.82
CA ILE A 763 3.97 19.47 11.04
C ILE A 763 3.84 20.92 11.51
N GLY A 764 3.94 21.21 12.80
CA GLY A 764 3.99 22.58 13.31
C GLY A 764 5.16 23.39 12.75
N ARG A 765 6.36 22.78 12.63
CA ARG A 765 7.52 23.41 11.97
C ARG A 765 7.32 23.56 10.47
N TYR A 766 6.75 22.55 9.80
CA TYR A 766 6.41 22.66 8.37
C TYR A 766 5.43 23.81 8.10
N ARG A 767 4.41 23.97 8.95
CA ARG A 767 3.42 25.05 8.90
C ARG A 767 4.02 26.43 9.20
N SER A 768 5.17 26.51 9.88
CA SER A 768 5.85 27.80 10.12
C SER A 768 6.77 28.24 8.97
N LEU A 769 6.94 27.39 7.95
CA LEU A 769 7.74 27.72 6.78
C LEU A 769 7.02 28.67 5.82
N LYS A 770 7.83 29.42 5.07
CA LYS A 770 7.36 30.19 3.91
C LYS A 770 6.82 29.24 2.82
N PRO A 771 5.90 29.71 1.96
CA PRO A 771 5.38 28.91 0.85
C PRO A 771 6.48 28.29 -0.04
N SER A 772 7.57 29.03 -0.29
CA SER A 772 8.70 28.55 -1.09
C SER A 772 9.52 27.45 -0.42
N ASP A 773 9.66 27.49 0.91
CA ASP A 773 10.38 26.47 1.67
C ASP A 773 9.54 25.18 1.81
N GLN A 774 8.21 25.30 1.95
CA GLN A 774 7.31 24.14 1.83
C GLN A 774 7.41 23.50 0.44
N GLN A 775 7.41 24.33 -0.60
CA GLN A 775 7.59 23.86 -1.97
C GLN A 775 8.95 23.17 -2.17
N ALA A 776 10.02 23.67 -1.58
CA ALA A 776 11.34 23.05 -1.66
C ALA A 776 11.34 21.61 -1.13
N ILE A 777 10.63 21.33 -0.02
CA ILE A 777 10.48 19.97 0.52
C ILE A 777 9.74 19.06 -0.48
N ILE A 778 8.64 19.55 -1.06
CA ILE A 778 7.88 18.82 -2.10
C ILE A 778 8.78 18.55 -3.31
N ASP A 779 9.62 19.51 -3.69
CA ASP A 779 10.55 19.39 -4.80
C ASP A 779 11.57 18.29 -4.57
N PHE A 780 12.09 18.17 -3.34
CA PHE A 780 12.97 17.09 -2.92
C PHE A 780 12.26 15.73 -2.96
N LEU A 781 11.05 15.64 -2.40
CA LEU A 781 10.26 14.40 -2.41
C LEU A 781 10.00 13.88 -3.83
N LYS A 782 9.78 14.78 -4.80
CA LYS A 782 9.61 14.43 -6.22
C LYS A 782 10.88 13.88 -6.88
N GLU A 783 12.04 14.09 -6.28
CA GLU A 783 13.35 13.65 -6.79
C GLU A 783 13.88 12.40 -6.06
N LEU A 784 13.21 11.97 -4.98
CA LEU A 784 13.35 10.62 -4.42
C LEU A 784 12.71 9.60 -5.38
#